data_AF-A0A2N6D1I3-F1
#
_entry.id   AF-A0A2N6D1I3-F1
#
_cell.length_a   1.000
_cell.length_b   1.000
_cell.length_c   1.000
_cell.angle_alpha   90.00
_cell.angle_beta   90.00
_cell.angle_gamma   90.00
#
_symmetry.space_group_name_H-M   'P 1'
#
loop_
_entity.id
_entity.type
_entity.pdbx_description
1 polymer ?
#
loop_
_entity_poly.entity_id
_entity_poly.type
_entity_poly.pdbx_seq_one_letter_code
_entity_poly.pdbx_strand_id
1 'polypeptide(L)'
;MLADGTVYKTNFWEVAREAYDAFYPPMILPAFYPAGANILDLGLPMPNVERFYLGDGALTADQQSMPGRHAPYLDNLVELFEAYVVDQPFFMNPAFRFGYVSEGVNWYEAAGIPVSAFDDYGRENPWPLYRVQAHDASGNILATNDTVVPISGEANCGACHGATVDGGNGAATDRLVQAGIEVATVLDDPKLDEVPLEVSKEYAADVNLLRLHDLKHGSGIAQPKYTPDLVDQTPVVCQSCHYTPALDLAQLGPLGEENDPGNSLHNGRDQIKNKSMSNVMHSHHGTVTDKDGNRLFPDMPAIEKDENGFVLNVVERRQVLEETCYQCHPGRRSDCLRGAMANGGMLCQDCNGSMEQVGNDFTRNVTPDNPGAFELGGDFYTNADQPRVPWANEPGCGSCHTGDAVDNMSGHADVMVNPGNSAGATDGIRLLQAYLTNDPKATPIVPTNKRFAENVITAENPAVIAAAQEAGTDQADDPRVGNPMLYRVSTGHEGIFCEACHGATHGIWPNKNPEANDNVAAVQLQGHRGTITECSTCHDARAFEDSGKFELTMNGPHGMHPVGSRHWNTHHKKAQEDGPRNSCQACHGTDGQGTVLSAMATNRILECNDDEGQFCADEGPKEFPKGHQVGCADCHENEI
;
A
#
# COMPACT_ATOMS: atom_id res chain seq x y z
N MET A 1 -17.72 22.73 12.55
CA MET A 1 -18.93 23.57 12.75
C MET A 1 -18.70 24.89 12.04
N LEU A 2 -19.70 25.35 11.28
CA LEU A 2 -19.67 26.66 10.61
C LEU A 2 -19.77 27.79 11.64
N ALA A 3 -19.44 29.02 11.24
CA ALA A 3 -19.50 30.20 12.11
C ALA A 3 -20.91 30.45 12.70
N ASP A 4 -21.95 29.91 12.07
CA ASP A 4 -23.35 29.97 12.52
C ASP A 4 -23.76 28.83 13.48
N GLY A 5 -22.85 27.92 13.80
CA GLY A 5 -23.09 26.78 14.68
C GLY A 5 -23.71 25.55 14.01
N THR A 6 -23.91 25.56 12.69
CA THR A 6 -24.37 24.39 11.94
C THR A 6 -23.23 23.40 11.66
N VAL A 7 -23.60 22.15 11.39
CA VAL A 7 -22.66 21.07 11.04
C VAL A 7 -22.48 21.08 9.52
N TYR A 8 -21.23 21.16 9.07
CA TYR A 8 -20.90 21.08 7.65
C TYR A 8 -21.04 19.63 7.20
N LYS A 9 -22.05 19.30 6.37
CA LYS A 9 -22.09 17.98 5.75
C LYS A 9 -21.22 17.99 4.52
N THR A 10 -20.16 17.18 4.51
CA THR A 10 -19.36 16.99 3.29
C THR A 10 -20.21 16.24 2.27
N ASN A 11 -20.85 16.96 1.34
CA ASN A 11 -21.57 16.30 0.27
C ASN A 11 -20.58 15.92 -0.84
N PHE A 12 -19.95 14.75 -0.70
CA PHE A 12 -19.04 14.18 -1.69
C PHE A 12 -19.58 14.34 -3.12
N TRP A 13 -20.88 14.13 -3.30
CA TRP A 13 -21.54 14.16 -4.61
C TRP A 13 -21.80 15.55 -5.20
N GLU A 14 -21.62 16.63 -4.45
CA GLU A 14 -21.76 18.00 -4.97
C GLU A 14 -20.74 18.27 -6.09
N VAL A 15 -19.51 17.74 -5.94
CA VAL A 15 -18.42 17.92 -6.91
C VAL A 15 -18.02 16.59 -7.57
N ALA A 16 -18.11 15.47 -6.85
CA ALA A 16 -17.60 14.19 -7.36
C ALA A 16 -18.30 13.74 -8.65
N ARG A 17 -19.58 14.06 -8.84
CA ARG A 17 -20.28 13.69 -10.09
C ARG A 17 -19.61 14.30 -11.32
N GLU A 18 -19.24 15.58 -11.27
CA GLU A 18 -18.62 16.26 -12.41
C GLU A 18 -17.15 15.91 -12.52
N ALA A 19 -16.44 15.81 -11.39
CA ALA A 19 -15.03 15.45 -11.37
C ALA A 19 -14.76 14.01 -11.86
N TYR A 20 -15.61 13.05 -11.49
CA TYR A 20 -15.39 11.63 -11.82
C TYR A 20 -16.08 11.17 -13.12
N ASP A 21 -16.94 11.98 -13.74
CA ASP A 21 -17.71 11.57 -14.94
C ASP A 21 -16.81 11.02 -16.05
N ALA A 22 -15.66 11.66 -16.29
CA ALA A 22 -14.71 11.26 -17.32
C ALA A 22 -14.14 9.84 -17.14
N PHE A 23 -14.18 9.27 -15.92
CA PHE A 23 -13.73 7.90 -15.65
C PHE A 23 -14.79 6.83 -15.98
N TYR A 24 -16.01 7.25 -16.29
CA TYR A 24 -17.09 6.40 -16.76
C TYR A 24 -17.33 6.60 -18.26
N PRO A 25 -17.88 5.60 -18.96
CA PRO A 25 -18.40 5.84 -20.31
C PRO A 25 -19.44 6.96 -20.28
N PRO A 26 -19.59 7.73 -21.37
CA PRO A 26 -20.49 8.87 -21.38
C PRO A 26 -21.90 8.52 -20.90
N MET A 27 -22.49 9.38 -20.07
CA MET A 27 -23.84 9.26 -19.49
C MET A 27 -24.02 8.15 -18.45
N ILE A 28 -23.01 7.33 -18.13
CA ILE A 28 -23.15 6.25 -17.14
C ILE A 28 -23.23 6.79 -15.71
N LEU A 29 -22.27 7.61 -15.26
CA LEU A 29 -22.30 8.14 -13.89
C LEU A 29 -23.57 8.99 -13.62
N PRO A 30 -24.05 9.84 -14.56
CA PRO A 30 -25.32 10.56 -14.41
C PRO A 30 -26.55 9.65 -14.33
N ALA A 31 -26.50 8.42 -14.85
CA ALA A 31 -27.59 7.45 -14.74
C ALA A 31 -27.74 6.92 -13.31
N PHE A 32 -26.62 6.78 -12.57
CA PHE A 32 -26.63 6.45 -11.13
C PHE A 32 -26.92 7.68 -10.27
N TYR A 33 -26.50 8.87 -10.72
CA TYR A 33 -26.57 10.12 -9.96
C TYR A 33 -27.20 11.27 -10.76
N PRO A 34 -28.52 11.23 -11.00
CA PRO A 34 -29.20 12.24 -11.81
C PRO A 34 -29.15 13.62 -11.17
N ALA A 35 -28.94 14.65 -12.00
CA ALA A 35 -28.81 16.02 -11.52
C ALA A 35 -30.08 16.55 -10.82
N GLY A 36 -29.88 17.23 -9.69
CA GLY A 36 -30.98 17.82 -8.91
C GLY A 36 -31.76 16.84 -8.03
N ALA A 37 -31.38 15.55 -8.01
CA ALA A 37 -31.89 14.59 -7.05
C ALA A 37 -31.16 14.75 -5.70
N ASN A 38 -31.87 14.52 -4.59
CA ASN A 38 -31.22 14.31 -3.30
C ASN A 38 -30.50 12.97 -3.37
N ILE A 39 -29.18 13.00 -3.61
CA ILE A 39 -28.38 11.80 -3.74
C ILE A 39 -28.32 11.13 -2.38
N LEU A 40 -28.82 9.89 -2.29
CA LEU A 40 -28.66 9.05 -1.11
C LEU A 40 -27.15 8.86 -0.85
N ASP A 41 -26.73 8.79 0.41
CA ASP A 41 -25.31 8.53 0.76
C ASP A 41 -24.93 7.11 0.30
N LEU A 42 -24.50 7.01 -0.96
CA LEU A 42 -24.08 5.80 -1.68
C LEU A 42 -22.65 6.00 -2.22
N GLY A 43 -21.89 4.92 -2.35
CA GLY A 43 -20.53 4.93 -2.91
C GLY A 43 -20.49 5.12 -4.43
N LEU A 44 -19.30 5.33 -4.99
CA LEU A 44 -19.08 5.32 -6.44
C LEU A 44 -19.58 3.99 -7.05
N PRO A 45 -20.21 4.00 -8.24
CA PRO A 45 -20.55 2.77 -8.93
C PRO A 45 -19.25 2.14 -9.41
N MET A 46 -18.94 0.95 -8.91
CA MET A 46 -17.67 0.27 -9.21
C MET A 46 -17.90 -0.80 -10.28
N PRO A 47 -17.13 -0.80 -11.37
CA PRO A 47 -17.28 -1.80 -12.42
C PRO A 47 -16.97 -3.20 -11.88
N ASN A 48 -17.80 -4.17 -12.27
CA ASN A 48 -17.61 -5.58 -11.97
C ASN A 48 -16.64 -6.18 -12.99
N VAL A 49 -15.35 -6.04 -12.71
CA VAL A 49 -14.26 -6.47 -13.60
C VAL A 49 -14.16 -8.00 -13.68
N GLU A 50 -14.62 -8.70 -12.66
CA GLU A 50 -14.67 -10.15 -12.56
C GLU A 50 -15.60 -10.72 -13.63
N ARG A 51 -16.84 -10.25 -13.68
CA ARG A 51 -17.80 -10.66 -14.71
C ARG A 51 -17.33 -10.25 -16.11
N PHE A 52 -16.75 -9.06 -16.22
CA PHE A 52 -16.29 -8.54 -17.50
C PHE A 52 -15.14 -9.38 -18.08
N TYR A 53 -14.10 -9.68 -17.31
CA TYR A 53 -12.92 -10.37 -17.81
C TYR A 53 -12.97 -11.90 -17.68
N LEU A 54 -13.64 -12.42 -16.66
CA LEU A 54 -13.66 -13.86 -16.36
C LEU A 54 -15.03 -14.50 -16.64
N GLY A 55 -16.07 -13.69 -16.86
CA GLY A 55 -17.45 -14.15 -17.05
C GLY A 55 -17.93 -14.06 -18.50
N ASP A 56 -19.09 -13.43 -18.69
CA ASP A 56 -19.79 -13.35 -19.98
C ASP A 56 -19.38 -12.13 -20.82
N GLY A 57 -18.40 -11.35 -20.37
CA GLY A 57 -17.97 -10.13 -21.07
C GLY A 57 -18.88 -8.93 -20.83
N ALA A 58 -19.90 -9.02 -19.97
CA ALA A 58 -20.76 -7.90 -19.66
C ALA A 58 -20.15 -7.03 -18.56
N LEU A 59 -19.95 -5.74 -18.85
CA LEU A 59 -19.54 -4.76 -17.85
C LEU A 59 -20.78 -4.24 -17.11
N THR A 60 -20.92 -4.65 -15.85
CA THR A 60 -21.91 -4.12 -14.90
C THR A 60 -21.22 -3.31 -13.81
N ALA A 61 -21.99 -2.62 -12.97
CA ALA A 61 -21.44 -1.91 -11.82
C ALA A 61 -22.26 -2.19 -10.56
N ASP A 62 -21.56 -2.31 -9.44
CA ASP A 62 -22.12 -2.49 -8.11
C ASP A 62 -21.93 -1.20 -7.29
N GLN A 63 -22.83 -0.93 -6.36
CA GLN A 63 -22.83 0.31 -5.58
C GLN A 63 -23.18 0.03 -4.13
N GLN A 64 -22.43 0.64 -3.22
CA GLN A 64 -22.51 0.35 -1.79
C GLN A 64 -23.27 1.43 -1.04
N SER A 65 -23.93 1.05 0.04
CA SER A 65 -24.48 2.00 1.01
C SER A 65 -23.35 2.61 1.85
N MET A 66 -23.32 3.93 2.01
CA MET A 66 -22.35 4.54 2.92
C MET A 66 -22.69 4.21 4.37
N PRO A 67 -21.70 3.81 5.20
CA PRO A 67 -21.89 3.68 6.63
C PRO A 67 -22.45 4.97 7.24
N GLY A 68 -23.45 4.84 8.11
CA GLY A 68 -24.06 5.99 8.78
C GLY A 68 -25.05 6.79 7.96
N ARG A 69 -25.40 6.40 6.72
CA ARG A 69 -26.37 7.11 5.83
C ARG A 69 -27.71 7.44 6.49
N HIS A 70 -28.14 6.62 7.46
CA HIS A 70 -29.46 6.71 8.06
C HIS A 70 -29.51 7.62 9.30
N ALA A 71 -28.43 7.69 10.07
CA ALA A 71 -28.36 8.41 11.34
C ALA A 71 -26.89 8.69 11.72
N PRO A 72 -26.18 9.54 10.96
CA PRO A 72 -24.76 9.79 11.18
C PRO A 72 -24.52 10.33 12.60
N TYR A 73 -23.44 9.88 13.25
CA TYR A 73 -23.07 10.16 14.65
C TYR A 73 -24.02 9.69 15.75
N LEU A 74 -25.23 9.29 15.42
CA LEU A 74 -26.24 8.84 16.38
C LEU A 74 -26.26 7.31 16.46
N ASP A 75 -26.23 6.64 15.31
CA ASP A 75 -26.26 5.18 15.23
C ASP A 75 -25.11 4.66 14.35
N ASN A 76 -24.47 3.58 14.79
CA ASN A 76 -23.50 2.82 13.99
C ASN A 76 -24.20 1.65 13.30
N LEU A 77 -25.13 1.95 12.40
CA LEU A 77 -25.91 0.94 11.69
C LEU A 77 -25.02 0.16 10.71
N VAL A 78 -25.22 -1.16 10.68
CA VAL A 78 -24.47 -2.06 9.81
C VAL A 78 -24.95 -1.90 8.37
N GLU A 79 -24.00 -1.83 7.44
CA GLU A 79 -24.23 -1.90 6.00
C GLU A 79 -23.63 -3.21 5.46
N LEU A 80 -24.27 -3.77 4.44
CA LEU A 80 -23.83 -5.02 3.81
C LEU A 80 -22.72 -4.77 2.79
N PHE A 81 -21.84 -5.75 2.63
CA PHE A 81 -20.95 -5.84 1.48
C PHE A 81 -21.75 -6.40 0.30
N GLU A 82 -21.94 -5.62 -0.76
CA GLU A 82 -22.78 -6.03 -1.90
C GLU A 82 -22.08 -7.00 -2.86
N ALA A 83 -20.74 -7.12 -2.79
CA ALA A 83 -19.96 -7.96 -3.68
C ALA A 83 -19.29 -9.13 -2.94
N TYR A 84 -19.23 -10.29 -3.61
CA TYR A 84 -18.39 -11.43 -3.23
C TYR A 84 -17.54 -11.84 -4.42
N VAL A 85 -16.22 -11.75 -4.26
CA VAL A 85 -15.25 -12.00 -5.33
C VAL A 85 -14.55 -13.32 -5.07
N VAL A 86 -14.54 -14.20 -6.08
CA VAL A 86 -13.84 -15.49 -6.03
C VAL A 86 -12.43 -15.36 -6.59
N ASP A 87 -12.28 -14.74 -7.76
CA ASP A 87 -11.02 -14.48 -8.45
C ASP A 87 -10.97 -13.00 -8.85
N GLN A 88 -9.85 -12.34 -8.62
CA GLN A 88 -9.66 -10.92 -8.91
C GLN A 88 -8.80 -10.73 -10.17
N PRO A 89 -9.35 -10.27 -11.30
CA PRO A 89 -8.56 -9.93 -12.47
C PRO A 89 -7.86 -8.57 -12.30
N PHE A 90 -6.61 -8.50 -12.78
CA PHE A 90 -5.80 -7.29 -12.88
C PHE A 90 -5.28 -7.14 -14.31
N PHE A 91 -5.68 -6.07 -14.98
CA PHE A 91 -5.25 -5.63 -16.31
C PHE A 91 -5.12 -6.79 -17.32
N MET A 92 -6.24 -7.46 -17.60
CA MET A 92 -6.28 -8.68 -18.43
C MET A 92 -6.03 -8.46 -19.92
N ASN A 93 -5.94 -7.21 -20.38
CA ASN A 93 -5.57 -6.91 -21.75
C ASN A 93 -4.13 -7.41 -22.03
N PRO A 94 -3.90 -8.27 -23.05
CA PRO A 94 -2.57 -8.80 -23.35
C PRO A 94 -1.50 -7.74 -23.68
N ALA A 95 -1.90 -6.52 -24.05
CA ALA A 95 -0.99 -5.39 -24.19
C ALA A 95 -0.46 -4.86 -22.84
N PHE A 96 -1.22 -5.05 -21.75
CA PHE A 96 -0.79 -4.73 -20.39
C PHE A 96 -0.04 -5.91 -19.79
N ARG A 97 1.22 -6.05 -20.18
CA ARG A 97 2.13 -7.12 -19.71
C ARG A 97 2.56 -6.97 -18.25
N PHE A 98 1.70 -6.47 -17.37
CA PHE A 98 1.85 -6.50 -15.92
C PHE A 98 0.62 -7.10 -15.22
N GLY A 99 -0.44 -7.41 -15.99
CA GLY A 99 -1.67 -7.98 -15.47
C GLY A 99 -1.59 -9.49 -15.18
N TYR A 100 -2.48 -9.94 -14.30
CA TYR A 100 -2.63 -11.31 -13.81
C TYR A 100 -4.04 -11.52 -13.23
N VAL A 101 -4.43 -12.78 -13.00
CA VAL A 101 -5.58 -13.10 -12.13
C VAL A 101 -5.06 -13.56 -10.78
N SER A 102 -5.55 -12.96 -9.69
CA SER A 102 -5.39 -13.53 -8.35
C SER A 102 -6.55 -14.48 -8.11
N GLU A 103 -6.26 -15.78 -8.15
CA GLU A 103 -7.27 -16.84 -8.01
C GLU A 103 -7.56 -17.15 -6.54
N GLY A 104 -8.82 -17.47 -6.23
CA GLY A 104 -9.23 -17.94 -4.91
C GLY A 104 -9.17 -16.89 -3.80
N VAL A 105 -9.32 -15.60 -4.12
CA VAL A 105 -9.36 -14.51 -3.13
C VAL A 105 -10.53 -14.66 -2.15
N ASN A 106 -11.71 -15.10 -2.60
CA ASN A 106 -12.88 -15.44 -1.77
C ASN A 106 -13.23 -14.39 -0.69
N TRP A 107 -13.35 -13.11 -1.06
CA TRP A 107 -13.66 -12.03 -0.12
C TRP A 107 -15.00 -11.36 -0.38
N TYR A 108 -15.51 -10.67 0.64
CA TYR A 108 -16.58 -9.70 0.51
C TYR A 108 -15.99 -8.30 0.31
N GLU A 109 -16.56 -7.52 -0.59
CA GLU A 109 -16.03 -6.21 -0.97
C GLU A 109 -17.10 -5.10 -0.94
N ALA A 110 -16.68 -3.93 -0.44
CA ALA A 110 -17.46 -2.70 -0.40
C ALA A 110 -16.70 -1.58 -1.12
N ALA A 111 -16.48 -1.78 -2.42
CA ALA A 111 -15.75 -0.86 -3.26
C ALA A 111 -16.50 0.47 -3.45
N GLY A 112 -15.75 1.55 -3.70
CA GLY A 112 -16.32 2.85 -4.06
C GLY A 112 -16.84 3.69 -2.88
N ILE A 113 -16.72 3.22 -1.63
CA ILE A 113 -17.00 4.05 -0.46
C ILE A 113 -15.92 5.15 -0.34
N PRO A 114 -16.28 6.44 -0.44
CA PRO A 114 -15.33 7.51 -0.22
C PRO A 114 -14.99 7.61 1.26
N VAL A 115 -13.72 7.82 1.57
CA VAL A 115 -13.22 7.96 2.94
C VAL A 115 -12.49 9.29 3.06
N SER A 116 -12.79 10.05 4.10
CA SER A 116 -12.21 11.36 4.39
C SER A 116 -11.58 11.36 5.78
N ALA A 117 -10.44 12.04 5.92
CA ALA A 117 -9.77 12.19 7.21
C ALA A 117 -10.57 13.11 8.15
N PHE A 118 -11.50 13.90 7.62
CA PHE A 118 -12.35 14.78 8.39
C PHE A 118 -13.78 14.26 8.41
N ASP A 119 -14.37 14.28 9.60
CA ASP A 119 -15.80 14.09 9.77
C ASP A 119 -16.57 15.41 9.56
N ASP A 120 -17.90 15.35 9.57
CA ASP A 120 -18.80 16.51 9.37
C ASP A 120 -18.71 17.57 10.49
N TYR A 121 -18.15 17.21 11.65
CA TYR A 121 -17.83 18.20 12.70
C TYR A 121 -16.50 18.92 12.45
N GLY A 122 -15.71 18.46 11.47
CA GLY A 122 -14.37 18.92 11.15
C GLY A 122 -13.30 18.29 12.03
N ARG A 123 -13.60 17.17 12.70
CA ARG A 123 -12.59 16.44 13.49
C ARG A 123 -11.75 15.60 12.55
N GLU A 124 -10.44 15.76 12.66
CA GLU A 124 -9.48 14.97 11.89
C GLU A 124 -9.21 13.63 12.59
N ASN A 125 -9.36 12.53 11.84
CA ASN A 125 -8.89 11.20 12.17
C ASN A 125 -8.43 10.52 10.87
N PRO A 126 -7.11 10.53 10.57
CA PRO A 126 -6.58 9.91 9.36
C PRO A 126 -6.62 8.38 9.41
N TRP A 127 -6.86 7.80 10.59
CA TRP A 127 -6.86 6.35 10.84
C TRP A 127 -8.17 5.91 11.49
N PRO A 128 -9.34 6.14 10.87
CA PRO A 128 -10.62 5.76 11.45
C PRO A 128 -10.71 4.23 11.58
N LEU A 129 -11.36 3.80 12.66
CA LEU A 129 -11.70 2.41 12.88
C LEU A 129 -13.06 2.12 12.28
N TYR A 130 -13.11 1.08 11.45
CA TYR A 130 -14.34 0.50 10.94
C TYR A 130 -14.55 -0.84 11.61
N ARG A 131 -15.79 -1.10 12.02
CA ARG A 131 -16.20 -2.40 12.57
C ARG A 131 -16.63 -3.31 11.43
N VAL A 132 -15.99 -4.48 11.33
CA VAL A 132 -16.39 -5.55 10.42
C VAL A 132 -16.98 -6.69 11.24
N GLN A 133 -18.14 -7.19 10.80
CA GLN A 133 -18.84 -8.29 11.49
C GLN A 133 -19.23 -9.37 10.50
N ALA A 134 -19.00 -10.62 10.88
CA ALA A 134 -19.55 -11.77 10.18
C ALA A 134 -20.85 -12.19 10.87
N HIS A 135 -21.92 -12.39 10.10
CA HIS A 135 -23.22 -12.84 10.61
C HIS A 135 -23.60 -14.17 9.99
N ASP A 136 -24.27 -15.03 10.75
CA ASP A 136 -24.93 -16.21 10.19
C ASP A 136 -26.24 -15.85 9.47
N ALA A 137 -26.86 -16.83 8.82
CA ALA A 137 -28.13 -16.65 8.11
C ALA A 137 -29.32 -16.27 9.02
N SER A 138 -29.19 -16.43 10.34
CA SER A 138 -30.19 -16.01 11.33
C SER A 138 -29.94 -14.60 11.87
N GLY A 139 -28.85 -13.95 11.43
CA GLY A 139 -28.43 -12.62 11.86
C GLY A 139 -27.55 -12.60 13.12
N ASN A 140 -27.16 -13.76 13.65
CA ASN A 140 -26.29 -13.80 14.82
C ASN A 140 -24.86 -13.43 14.42
N ILE A 141 -24.21 -12.60 15.24
CA ILE A 141 -22.80 -12.24 15.05
C ILE A 141 -21.94 -13.48 15.34
N LEU A 142 -21.15 -13.90 14.36
CA LEU A 142 -20.16 -14.98 14.45
C LEU A 142 -18.78 -14.46 14.87
N ALA A 143 -18.38 -13.31 14.33
CA ALA A 143 -17.11 -12.66 14.62
C ALA A 143 -17.24 -11.14 14.49
N THR A 144 -16.35 -10.40 15.16
CA THR A 144 -16.27 -8.94 15.08
C THR A 144 -14.81 -8.53 15.22
N ASN A 145 -14.39 -7.57 14.40
CA ASN A 145 -13.07 -6.95 14.50
C ASN A 145 -13.17 -5.47 14.11
N ASP A 146 -12.43 -4.62 14.81
CA ASP A 146 -12.28 -3.20 14.47
C ASP A 146 -10.92 -2.99 13.81
N THR A 147 -10.90 -2.45 12.59
CA THR A 147 -9.67 -2.26 11.80
C THR A 147 -9.58 -0.85 11.22
N VAL A 148 -8.34 -0.39 11.00
CA VAL A 148 -8.09 0.91 10.38
C VAL A 148 -8.41 0.87 8.90
N VAL A 149 -9.13 1.88 8.43
CA VAL A 149 -9.27 2.16 6.99
C VAL A 149 -8.33 3.33 6.66
N PRO A 150 -7.21 3.10 5.96
CA PRO A 150 -6.22 4.14 5.70
C PRO A 150 -6.75 5.18 4.71
N ILE A 151 -6.40 6.44 4.94
CA ILE A 151 -6.88 7.57 4.14
C ILE A 151 -5.71 8.25 3.44
N SER A 152 -5.89 8.58 2.16
CA SER A 152 -4.85 9.20 1.32
C SER A 152 -5.01 10.72 1.14
N GLY A 153 -5.68 11.41 2.05
CA GLY A 153 -6.19 12.78 1.87
C GLY A 153 -5.23 13.91 2.30
N GLU A 154 -3.93 13.79 2.05
CA GLU A 154 -2.93 14.77 2.50
C GLU A 154 -1.84 14.98 1.43
N ALA A 155 -2.07 15.95 0.54
CA ALA A 155 -1.04 16.57 -0.29
C ALA A 155 -0.83 18.01 0.20
N ASN A 156 0.40 18.52 0.11
CA ASN A 156 0.81 19.83 0.62
C ASN A 156 1.40 20.69 -0.51
N CYS A 157 0.70 20.73 -1.64
CA CYS A 157 1.08 21.50 -2.82
C CYS A 157 1.28 22.99 -2.48
N GLY A 158 0.46 23.51 -1.57
CA GLY A 158 0.50 24.89 -1.09
C GLY A 158 1.85 25.35 -0.50
N ALA A 159 2.71 24.44 -0.03
CA ALA A 159 4.03 24.84 0.48
C ALA A 159 4.91 25.54 -0.58
N CYS A 160 4.76 25.16 -1.86
CA CYS A 160 5.51 25.77 -2.96
C CYS A 160 4.61 26.54 -3.94
N HIS A 161 3.38 26.07 -4.13
CA HIS A 161 2.40 26.64 -5.07
C HIS A 161 1.44 27.64 -4.42
N GLY A 162 1.42 27.75 -3.09
CA GLY A 162 0.66 28.78 -2.38
C GLY A 162 1.34 30.14 -2.42
N ALA A 163 0.56 31.20 -2.29
CA ALA A 163 1.10 32.55 -2.16
C ALA A 163 1.95 32.69 -0.90
N THR A 164 2.98 33.52 -0.95
CA THR A 164 3.86 33.77 0.20
C THR A 164 3.13 34.42 1.37
N VAL A 165 2.08 35.22 1.10
CA VAL A 165 1.20 35.81 2.11
C VAL A 165 0.36 34.75 2.85
N ASP A 166 0.14 33.59 2.25
CA ASP A 166 -0.64 32.48 2.80
C ASP A 166 0.22 31.36 3.39
N GLY A 167 1.55 31.54 3.39
CA GLY A 167 2.52 30.61 3.95
C GLY A 167 3.29 29.76 2.94
N GLY A 168 3.12 29.98 1.64
CA GLY A 168 3.96 29.38 0.60
C GLY A 168 5.39 29.94 0.63
N ASN A 169 6.35 29.16 0.13
CA ASN A 169 7.78 29.54 0.11
C ASN A 169 8.18 30.36 -1.14
N GLY A 170 7.27 30.54 -2.10
CA GLY A 170 7.49 31.29 -3.34
C GLY A 170 8.17 30.51 -4.48
N ALA A 171 8.68 29.29 -4.22
CA ALA A 171 9.52 28.55 -5.16
C ALA A 171 8.83 28.24 -6.49
N ALA A 172 7.51 28.02 -6.50
CA ALA A 172 6.75 27.83 -7.73
C ALA A 172 6.09 29.13 -8.22
N THR A 173 5.53 29.94 -7.32
CA THR A 173 4.72 31.12 -7.67
C THR A 173 5.53 32.29 -8.24
N ASP A 174 6.83 32.36 -7.97
CA ASP A 174 7.71 33.41 -8.55
C ASP A 174 7.67 33.41 -10.08
N ARG A 175 7.46 32.24 -10.69
CA ARG A 175 7.33 32.11 -12.15
C ARG A 175 6.06 32.78 -12.68
N LEU A 176 4.95 32.74 -11.92
CA LEU A 176 3.72 33.45 -12.27
C LEU A 176 3.96 34.97 -12.23
N VAL A 177 4.59 35.45 -11.16
CA VAL A 177 4.93 36.88 -10.99
C VAL A 177 5.82 37.37 -12.15
N GLN A 178 6.84 36.60 -12.52
CA GLN A 178 7.73 36.93 -13.65
C GLN A 178 6.99 36.96 -15.00
N ALA A 179 5.96 36.13 -15.16
CA ALA A 179 5.10 36.12 -16.33
C ALA A 179 4.01 37.22 -16.29
N GLY A 180 3.94 38.02 -15.22
CA GLY A 180 2.90 39.04 -15.03
C GLY A 180 1.52 38.45 -14.72
N ILE A 181 1.47 37.20 -14.25
CA ILE A 181 0.25 36.52 -13.83
C ILE A 181 0.10 36.70 -12.32
N GLU A 182 -1.08 37.13 -11.89
CA GLU A 182 -1.40 37.28 -10.47
C GLU A 182 -1.34 35.93 -9.75
N VAL A 183 -0.78 35.93 -8.54
CA VAL A 183 -0.76 34.75 -7.67
C VAL A 183 -2.04 34.77 -6.85
N ALA A 184 -2.84 33.72 -6.98
CA ALA A 184 -4.05 33.54 -6.18
C ALA A 184 -3.69 33.37 -4.71
N THR A 185 -4.54 33.92 -3.85
CA THR A 185 -4.46 33.91 -2.40
C THR A 185 -5.75 33.36 -1.80
N VAL A 186 -5.81 33.14 -0.49
CA VAL A 186 -7.05 32.74 0.20
C VAL A 186 -8.22 33.71 -0.05
N LEU A 187 -7.95 34.96 -0.41
CA LEU A 187 -8.97 35.97 -0.71
C LEU A 187 -9.72 35.69 -2.01
N ASP A 188 -9.17 34.82 -2.86
CA ASP A 188 -9.78 34.41 -4.12
C ASP A 188 -10.76 33.24 -3.94
N ASP A 189 -10.80 32.60 -2.76
CA ASP A 189 -11.75 31.53 -2.46
C ASP A 189 -13.17 32.11 -2.28
N PRO A 190 -14.15 31.75 -3.13
CA PRO A 190 -15.53 32.19 -2.98
C PRO A 190 -16.21 31.68 -1.69
N LYS A 191 -15.64 30.67 -1.03
CA LYS A 191 -16.11 30.08 0.24
C LYS A 191 -15.25 30.49 1.44
N LEU A 192 -14.40 31.52 1.32
CA LEU A 192 -13.65 32.06 2.45
C LEU A 192 -14.59 32.36 3.64
N ASP A 193 -14.17 31.99 4.85
CA ASP A 193 -14.95 32.02 6.11
C ASP A 193 -16.10 31.00 6.22
N GLU A 194 -16.50 30.33 5.12
CA GLU A 194 -17.47 29.22 5.13
C GLU A 194 -16.80 27.85 5.26
N VAL A 195 -15.51 27.75 4.93
CA VAL A 195 -14.69 26.54 5.09
C VAL A 195 -13.50 26.78 6.01
N PRO A 196 -12.86 25.74 6.58
CA PRO A 196 -11.62 25.90 7.32
C PRO A 196 -10.55 26.62 6.47
N LEU A 197 -9.76 27.51 7.08
CA LEU A 197 -8.74 28.30 6.37
C LEU A 197 -7.78 27.47 5.51
N GLU A 198 -7.40 26.28 5.97
CA GLU A 198 -6.53 25.38 5.20
C GLU A 198 -7.17 24.90 3.89
N VAL A 199 -8.50 24.82 3.82
CA VAL A 199 -9.23 24.53 2.57
C VAL A 199 -9.12 25.70 1.59
N SER A 200 -9.25 26.94 2.06
CA SER A 200 -9.08 28.13 1.22
C SER A 200 -7.63 28.30 0.73
N LYS A 201 -6.64 27.89 1.53
CA LYS A 201 -5.24 27.87 1.11
C LYS A 201 -4.99 26.85 0.00
N GLU A 202 -5.56 25.66 0.14
CA GLU A 202 -5.48 24.64 -0.90
C GLU A 202 -6.16 25.11 -2.19
N TYR A 203 -7.35 25.72 -2.10
CA TYR A 203 -8.02 26.33 -3.25
C TYR A 203 -7.12 27.34 -4.00
N ALA A 204 -6.48 28.25 -3.27
CA ALA A 204 -5.56 29.23 -3.86
C ALA A 204 -4.33 28.57 -4.51
N ALA A 205 -3.76 27.55 -3.86
CA ALA A 205 -2.65 26.77 -4.40
C ALA A 205 -3.04 26.01 -5.68
N ASP A 206 -4.24 25.43 -5.74
CA ASP A 206 -4.79 24.76 -6.91
C ASP A 206 -4.96 25.72 -8.08
N VAL A 207 -5.48 26.93 -7.84
CA VAL A 207 -5.56 27.97 -8.88
C VAL A 207 -4.17 28.32 -9.40
N ASN A 208 -3.17 28.46 -8.52
CA ASN A 208 -1.79 28.73 -8.93
C ASN A 208 -1.16 27.56 -9.71
N LEU A 209 -1.46 26.32 -9.34
CA LEU A 209 -1.06 25.12 -10.08
C LEU A 209 -1.63 25.14 -11.51
N LEU A 210 -2.93 25.40 -11.66
CA LEU A 210 -3.58 25.51 -12.98
C LEU A 210 -2.96 26.64 -13.80
N ARG A 211 -2.74 27.82 -13.22
CA ARG A 211 -2.07 28.94 -13.90
C ARG A 211 -0.64 28.61 -14.34
N LEU A 212 0.12 27.87 -13.53
CA LEU A 212 1.46 27.40 -13.91
C LEU A 212 1.42 26.38 -15.05
N HIS A 213 0.40 25.51 -15.03
CA HIS A 213 0.15 24.56 -16.10
C HIS A 213 -0.22 25.28 -17.40
N ASP A 214 -1.12 26.26 -17.35
CA ASP A 214 -1.56 27.10 -18.47
C ASP A 214 -0.41 27.95 -19.02
N LEU A 215 0.44 28.50 -18.16
CA LEU A 215 1.65 29.22 -18.58
C LEU A 215 2.59 28.33 -19.42
N LYS A 216 2.63 27.02 -19.14
CA LYS A 216 3.50 26.07 -19.84
C LYS A 216 2.85 25.45 -21.07
N HIS A 217 1.53 25.33 -21.09
CA HIS A 217 0.82 24.47 -22.05
C HIS A 217 -0.47 25.07 -22.64
N GLY A 218 -1.00 26.15 -22.07
CA GLY A 218 -2.27 26.75 -22.45
C GLY A 218 -2.20 27.71 -23.64
N SER A 219 -3.24 28.50 -23.82
CA SER A 219 -3.55 29.35 -24.98
C SER A 219 -2.49 30.41 -25.30
N GLY A 220 -1.68 30.82 -24.31
CA GLY A 220 -0.69 31.88 -24.41
C GLY A 220 0.63 31.52 -25.10
N ILE A 221 0.84 30.27 -25.51
CA ILE A 221 2.08 29.82 -26.17
C ILE A 221 1.89 29.59 -27.68
N ALA A 222 3.00 29.50 -28.43
CA ALA A 222 2.96 29.38 -29.90
C ALA A 222 2.22 28.13 -30.41
N GLN A 223 2.22 27.04 -29.64
CA GLN A 223 1.53 25.78 -29.93
C GLN A 223 0.87 25.27 -28.63
N PRO A 224 -0.34 25.77 -28.29
CA PRO A 224 -1.05 25.36 -27.08
C PRO A 224 -1.42 23.87 -27.16
N LYS A 225 -1.37 23.16 -26.03
CA LYS A 225 -1.79 21.76 -25.91
C LYS A 225 -3.30 21.61 -25.73
N TYR A 226 -3.96 22.63 -25.21
CA TYR A 226 -5.41 22.67 -24.97
C TYR A 226 -5.92 24.11 -25.07
N THR A 227 -7.23 24.25 -25.31
CA THR A 227 -7.95 25.52 -25.29
C THR A 227 -9.43 25.22 -24.97
N PRO A 228 -10.10 25.97 -24.08
CA PRO A 228 -9.61 27.11 -23.28
C PRO A 228 -8.55 26.71 -22.24
N ASP A 229 -8.02 27.67 -21.47
CA ASP A 229 -7.07 27.39 -20.39
C ASP A 229 -7.72 26.55 -19.27
N LEU A 230 -6.95 25.71 -18.56
CA LEU A 230 -7.51 24.78 -17.58
C LEU A 230 -8.12 25.51 -16.37
N VAL A 231 -7.57 26.67 -15.98
CA VAL A 231 -8.16 27.49 -14.91
C VAL A 231 -9.61 27.87 -15.19
N ASP A 232 -10.02 27.92 -16.46
CA ASP A 232 -11.38 28.22 -16.90
C ASP A 232 -12.26 26.97 -17.11
N GLN A 233 -11.74 25.77 -16.81
CA GLN A 233 -12.38 24.47 -17.03
C GLN A 233 -12.70 23.71 -15.72
N THR A 234 -13.19 24.41 -14.70
CA THR A 234 -13.49 23.79 -13.39
C THR A 234 -14.78 22.93 -13.42
N PRO A 235 -14.82 21.76 -12.75
CA PRO A 235 -13.72 21.14 -12.00
C PRO A 235 -12.67 20.49 -12.93
N VAL A 236 -11.39 20.62 -12.58
CA VAL A 236 -10.29 19.99 -13.30
C VAL A 236 -9.87 18.72 -12.56
N VAL A 237 -9.77 17.61 -13.29
CA VAL A 237 -9.17 16.38 -12.77
C VAL A 237 -7.97 16.01 -13.63
N CYS A 238 -6.78 16.10 -13.05
CA CYS A 238 -5.52 15.85 -13.75
C CYS A 238 -5.49 14.49 -14.45
N GLN A 239 -6.10 13.49 -13.83
CA GLN A 239 -6.14 12.11 -14.31
C GLN A 239 -6.97 11.91 -15.57
N SER A 240 -7.79 12.89 -15.96
CA SER A 240 -8.45 12.91 -17.27
C SER A 240 -7.42 13.00 -18.40
N CYS A 241 -6.29 13.66 -18.19
CA CYS A 241 -5.19 13.75 -19.16
C CYS A 241 -3.99 12.88 -18.76
N HIS A 242 -3.72 12.71 -17.48
CA HIS A 242 -2.54 12.01 -16.98
C HIS A 242 -2.95 10.66 -16.40
N TYR A 243 -2.75 9.58 -17.14
CA TYR A 243 -3.21 8.26 -16.72
C TYR A 243 -2.61 7.81 -15.37
N THR A 244 -3.37 7.04 -14.61
CA THR A 244 -2.89 6.25 -13.47
C THR A 244 -3.63 4.91 -13.44
N PRO A 245 -2.94 3.76 -13.34
CA PRO A 245 -3.59 2.46 -13.22
C PRO A 245 -4.60 2.38 -12.06
N ALA A 246 -4.35 3.10 -10.96
CA ALA A 246 -5.19 3.05 -9.77
C ALA A 246 -6.61 3.59 -9.97
N LEU A 247 -6.83 4.49 -10.95
CA LEU A 247 -8.15 5.04 -11.28
C LEU A 247 -8.76 4.42 -12.54
N ASP A 248 -8.09 3.47 -13.16
CA ASP A 248 -8.65 2.70 -14.27
C ASP A 248 -9.49 1.55 -13.74
N LEU A 249 -10.64 1.91 -13.15
CA LEU A 249 -11.49 0.99 -12.42
C LEU A 249 -11.94 -0.21 -13.27
N ALA A 250 -12.19 0.03 -14.56
CA ALA A 250 -12.59 -1.01 -15.52
C ALA A 250 -11.39 -1.66 -16.24
N GLN A 251 -10.16 -1.23 -15.94
CA GLN A 251 -8.90 -1.78 -16.46
C GLN A 251 -8.79 -1.73 -18.00
N LEU A 252 -9.40 -0.71 -18.62
CA LEU A 252 -9.45 -0.52 -20.07
C LEU A 252 -8.14 0.04 -20.65
N GLY A 253 -7.32 0.63 -19.80
CA GLY A 253 -6.10 1.34 -20.12
C GLY A 253 -6.27 2.84 -20.30
N PRO A 254 -5.19 3.51 -20.73
CA PRO A 254 -5.23 4.91 -21.14
C PRO A 254 -6.20 5.12 -22.33
N LEU A 255 -7.11 6.08 -22.19
CA LEU A 255 -8.13 6.41 -23.20
C LEU A 255 -7.96 7.82 -23.77
N GLY A 256 -8.39 8.02 -25.01
CA GLY A 256 -8.33 9.29 -25.75
C GLY A 256 -8.93 9.16 -27.15
N GLU A 257 -9.10 10.29 -27.84
CA GLU A 257 -9.69 10.34 -29.19
C GLU A 257 -8.95 9.43 -30.19
N GLU A 258 -7.65 9.25 -30.01
CA GLU A 258 -6.81 8.41 -30.88
C GLU A 258 -7.24 6.94 -30.90
N ASN A 259 -7.72 6.42 -29.76
CA ASN A 259 -8.17 5.04 -29.62
C ASN A 259 -9.70 4.90 -29.53
N ASP A 260 -10.44 6.01 -29.40
CA ASP A 260 -11.91 6.03 -29.37
C ASP A 260 -12.49 7.30 -30.04
N PRO A 261 -12.34 7.44 -31.37
CA PRO A 261 -12.75 8.65 -32.11
C PRO A 261 -14.27 8.90 -32.10
N GLY A 262 -15.06 7.90 -31.70
CA GLY A 262 -16.51 8.02 -31.54
C GLY A 262 -16.96 8.55 -30.19
N ASN A 263 -16.04 8.78 -29.24
CA ASN A 263 -16.32 9.09 -27.85
C ASN A 263 -17.33 8.12 -27.23
N SER A 264 -17.12 6.82 -27.45
CA SER A 264 -17.97 5.78 -26.89
C SER A 264 -17.56 5.38 -25.46
N LEU A 265 -16.30 5.62 -25.10
CA LEU A 265 -15.67 5.19 -23.85
C LEU A 265 -14.79 6.28 -23.23
N HIS A 266 -14.02 7.04 -24.01
CA HIS A 266 -13.00 7.92 -23.42
C HIS A 266 -13.60 9.08 -22.63
N ASN A 267 -14.82 9.53 -22.94
CA ASN A 267 -15.58 10.54 -22.19
C ASN A 267 -14.76 11.79 -21.84
N GLY A 268 -14.06 12.36 -22.83
CA GLY A 268 -13.20 13.54 -22.64
C GLY A 268 -11.83 13.27 -22.01
N ARG A 269 -11.47 12.00 -21.74
CA ARG A 269 -10.09 11.61 -21.40
C ARG A 269 -9.15 11.85 -22.58
N ASP A 270 -7.91 12.20 -22.25
CA ASP A 270 -6.82 12.50 -23.17
C ASP A 270 -5.50 11.91 -22.67
N GLN A 271 -5.51 10.62 -22.37
CA GLN A 271 -4.47 9.94 -21.61
C GLN A 271 -3.37 9.32 -22.48
N ILE A 272 -3.63 9.16 -23.78
CA ILE A 272 -2.75 8.44 -24.71
C ILE A 272 -1.54 9.30 -25.09
N LYS A 273 -1.72 10.62 -25.19
CA LYS A 273 -0.69 11.55 -25.66
C LYS A 273 0.05 12.30 -24.54
N ASN A 274 -0.30 12.00 -23.29
CA ASN A 274 0.24 12.62 -22.10
C ASN A 274 0.91 11.57 -21.22
N LYS A 275 2.00 11.95 -20.56
CA LYS A 275 2.68 11.07 -19.59
C LYS A 275 1.76 10.84 -18.38
N SER A 276 1.97 9.72 -17.68
CA SER A 276 1.19 9.35 -16.49
C SER A 276 1.30 10.40 -15.38
N MET A 277 0.38 10.35 -14.41
CA MET A 277 0.48 11.19 -13.20
C MET A 277 1.80 10.97 -12.46
N SER A 278 2.25 9.71 -12.35
CA SER A 278 3.51 9.40 -11.67
C SER A 278 4.68 10.07 -12.37
N ASN A 279 4.75 10.01 -13.70
CA ASN A 279 5.83 10.62 -14.45
C ASN A 279 5.88 12.13 -14.26
N VAL A 280 4.74 12.81 -14.49
CA VAL A 280 4.70 14.28 -14.46
C VAL A 280 4.88 14.84 -13.05
N MET A 281 4.51 14.10 -12.01
CA MET A 281 4.78 14.48 -10.63
C MET A 281 6.22 14.16 -10.25
N HIS A 282 6.65 12.90 -10.36
CA HIS A 282 7.93 12.47 -9.79
C HIS A 282 9.13 12.92 -10.64
N SER A 283 9.14 12.67 -11.95
CA SER A 283 10.29 13.03 -12.80
C SER A 283 10.48 14.54 -12.89
N HIS A 284 9.39 15.31 -12.91
CA HIS A 284 9.52 16.76 -12.92
C HIS A 284 10.11 17.25 -11.60
N HIS A 285 9.45 16.96 -10.47
CA HIS A 285 9.86 17.49 -9.16
C HIS A 285 11.22 16.96 -8.70
N GLY A 286 11.60 15.74 -9.08
CA GLY A 286 12.94 15.20 -8.82
C GLY A 286 14.08 15.99 -9.47
N THR A 287 13.79 16.83 -10.47
CA THR A 287 14.78 17.66 -11.19
C THR A 287 14.71 19.14 -10.85
N VAL A 288 13.72 19.59 -10.07
CA VAL A 288 13.55 21.01 -9.75
C VAL A 288 14.57 21.44 -8.70
N THR A 289 15.22 22.58 -8.95
CA THR A 289 16.18 23.19 -8.04
C THR A 289 15.72 24.54 -7.52
N ASP A 290 16.17 24.91 -6.33
CA ASP A 290 16.08 26.27 -5.81
C ASP A 290 16.98 27.24 -6.60
N LYS A 291 16.93 28.52 -6.21
CA LYS A 291 17.75 29.60 -6.79
C LYS A 291 19.26 29.42 -6.58
N ASP A 292 19.66 28.62 -5.60
CA ASP A 292 21.06 28.35 -5.24
C ASP A 292 21.58 27.08 -5.93
N GLY A 293 20.72 26.38 -6.69
CA GLY A 293 21.04 25.19 -7.47
C GLY A 293 20.85 23.87 -6.71
N ASN A 294 20.32 23.90 -5.49
CA ASN A 294 20.05 22.68 -4.72
C ASN A 294 18.72 22.07 -5.14
N ARG A 295 18.60 20.73 -5.13
CA ARG A 295 17.32 20.06 -5.38
C ARG A 295 16.31 20.48 -4.31
N LEU A 296 15.10 20.87 -4.75
CA LEU A 296 13.99 21.12 -3.81
C LEU A 296 13.52 19.83 -3.13
N PHE A 297 13.67 18.70 -3.82
CA PHE A 297 13.36 17.36 -3.34
C PHE A 297 14.66 16.54 -3.34
N PRO A 298 15.51 16.66 -2.29
CA PRO A 298 16.80 15.97 -2.25
C PRO A 298 16.65 14.46 -2.08
N ASP A 299 17.66 13.71 -2.51
CA ASP A 299 17.71 12.27 -2.24
C ASP A 299 17.96 12.02 -0.75
N MET A 300 17.30 11.01 -0.20
CA MET A 300 17.44 10.66 1.20
C MET A 300 18.78 9.97 1.44
N PRO A 301 19.53 10.33 2.50
CA PRO A 301 20.73 9.59 2.84
C PRO A 301 20.40 8.16 3.23
N ALA A 302 21.29 7.23 2.87
CA ALA A 302 21.16 5.82 3.22
C ALA A 302 21.06 5.66 4.75
N ILE A 303 20.34 4.63 5.18
CA ILE A 303 20.19 4.34 6.61
C ILE A 303 21.53 3.96 7.25
N GLU A 304 21.92 4.68 8.30
CA GLU A 304 23.11 4.38 9.08
C GLU A 304 22.70 3.77 10.41
N LYS A 305 23.07 2.51 10.65
CA LYS A 305 22.86 1.85 11.94
C LYS A 305 24.17 1.55 12.64
N ASP A 306 24.17 1.66 13.97
CA ASP A 306 25.26 1.17 14.80
C ASP A 306 25.21 -0.37 14.94
N GLU A 307 26.22 -0.93 15.62
CA GLU A 307 26.32 -2.36 15.91
C GLU A 307 25.14 -2.93 16.72
N ASN A 308 24.40 -2.07 17.42
CA ASN A 308 23.25 -2.43 18.25
C ASN A 308 21.91 -2.24 17.52
N GLY A 309 21.93 -1.84 16.23
CA GLY A 309 20.74 -1.65 15.42
C GLY A 309 20.01 -0.31 15.60
N PHE A 310 20.62 0.67 16.27
CA PHE A 310 20.07 2.03 16.38
C PHE A 310 20.38 2.85 15.14
N VAL A 311 19.39 3.57 14.63
CA VAL A 311 19.57 4.48 13.48
C VAL A 311 20.21 5.78 13.93
N LEU A 312 21.42 6.06 13.43
CA LEU A 312 22.23 7.21 13.82
C LEU A 312 21.77 8.50 13.14
N ASN A 313 21.32 8.42 11.89
CA ASN A 313 20.93 9.56 11.06
C ASN A 313 19.39 9.75 10.96
N VAL A 314 18.66 9.35 12.01
CA VAL A 314 17.17 9.37 12.01
C VAL A 314 16.60 10.78 11.79
N VAL A 315 17.21 11.81 12.39
CA VAL A 315 16.72 13.20 12.32
C VAL A 315 16.87 13.74 10.90
N GLU A 316 18.06 13.58 10.31
CA GLU A 316 18.34 14.01 8.94
C GLU A 316 17.44 13.32 7.93
N ARG A 317 17.35 11.99 8.01
CA ARG A 317 16.51 11.20 7.09
C ARG A 317 15.03 11.56 7.21
N ARG A 318 14.55 11.81 8.45
CA ARG A 318 13.16 12.24 8.65
C ARG A 318 12.92 13.65 8.12
N GLN A 319 13.88 14.56 8.26
CA GLN A 319 13.78 15.88 7.65
C GLN A 319 13.67 15.78 6.12
N VAL A 320 14.51 14.96 5.48
CA VAL A 320 14.42 14.76 4.03
C VAL A 320 13.07 14.14 3.65
N LEU A 321 12.52 13.21 4.44
CA LEU A 321 11.19 12.66 4.19
C LEU A 321 10.09 13.73 4.20
N GLU A 322 10.12 14.63 5.20
CA GLU A 322 9.21 15.78 5.30
C GLU A 322 9.36 16.72 4.11
N GLU A 323 10.59 16.99 3.66
CA GLU A 323 10.90 17.84 2.50
C GLU A 323 10.56 17.18 1.16
N THR A 324 10.40 15.86 1.12
CA THR A 324 10.23 15.08 -0.12
C THR A 324 8.87 14.41 -0.24
N CYS A 325 8.80 13.10 0.08
CA CYS A 325 7.62 12.27 -0.19
C CYS A 325 6.39 12.79 0.55
N TYR A 326 6.54 13.32 1.77
CA TYR A 326 5.43 13.83 2.59
C TYR A 326 4.91 15.20 2.16
N GLN A 327 5.51 15.82 1.13
CA GLN A 327 4.90 16.98 0.46
C GLN A 327 3.72 16.58 -0.43
N CYS A 328 3.70 15.36 -0.94
CA CYS A 328 2.68 14.92 -1.91
C CYS A 328 1.90 13.69 -1.46
N HIS A 329 2.54 12.83 -0.66
CA HIS A 329 1.92 11.65 -0.07
C HIS A 329 1.54 11.92 1.39
N PRO A 330 0.49 11.24 1.89
CA PRO A 330 0.06 11.41 3.27
C PRO A 330 1.20 11.08 4.23
N GLY A 331 1.48 11.96 5.18
CA GLY A 331 2.58 11.72 6.11
C GLY A 331 2.95 12.90 6.98
N ARG A 332 2.85 14.13 6.48
CA ARG A 332 3.23 15.34 7.23
C ARG A 332 2.46 15.48 8.55
N ARG A 333 1.17 15.15 8.55
CA ARG A 333 0.32 15.09 9.76
C ARG A 333 -0.05 13.66 10.10
N SER A 334 -0.28 12.82 9.10
CA SER A 334 -0.86 11.50 9.29
C SER A 334 0.16 10.41 9.62
N ASP A 335 1.43 10.55 9.24
CA ASP A 335 2.43 9.48 9.27
C ASP A 335 1.95 8.19 8.59
N CYS A 336 1.76 8.20 7.26
CA CYS A 336 1.28 7.02 6.55
C CYS A 336 2.15 5.78 6.79
N LEU A 337 3.47 5.95 6.81
CA LEU A 337 4.42 4.91 7.18
C LEU A 337 4.61 4.88 8.70
N ARG A 338 3.89 3.96 9.37
CA ARG A 338 3.79 3.90 10.84
C ARG A 338 3.89 2.50 11.45
N GLY A 339 4.08 1.49 10.60
CA GLY A 339 4.17 0.09 11.00
C GLY A 339 5.55 -0.37 11.49
N ALA A 340 5.73 -1.68 11.54
CA ALA A 340 6.97 -2.34 11.96
C ALA A 340 8.21 -1.86 11.20
N MET A 341 8.07 -1.56 9.90
CA MET A 341 9.17 -1.04 9.08
C MET A 341 9.60 0.37 9.51
N ALA A 342 8.62 1.25 9.78
CA ALA A 342 8.87 2.59 10.32
C ALA A 342 9.60 2.50 11.67
N ASN A 343 9.16 1.57 12.53
CA ASN A 343 9.80 1.31 13.83
C ASN A 343 11.25 0.81 13.69
N GLY A 344 11.54 0.08 12.61
CA GLY A 344 12.86 -0.37 12.22
C GLY A 344 13.75 0.72 11.62
N GLY A 345 13.19 1.92 11.38
CA GLY A 345 13.87 3.08 10.83
C GLY A 345 13.87 3.18 9.32
N MET A 346 13.13 2.30 8.63
CA MET A 346 12.97 2.39 7.17
C MET A 346 12.02 3.53 6.81
N LEU A 347 12.34 4.24 5.73
CA LEU A 347 11.56 5.33 5.16
C LEU A 347 11.27 5.08 3.66
N CYS A 348 10.47 5.92 3.04
CA CYS A 348 9.90 5.68 1.71
C CYS A 348 10.93 5.36 0.62
N GLN A 349 12.09 6.03 0.62
CA GLN A 349 13.13 5.83 -0.39
C GLN A 349 13.86 4.49 -0.22
N ASP A 350 13.90 3.90 0.98
CA ASP A 350 14.49 2.57 1.19
C ASP A 350 13.71 1.46 0.48
N CYS A 351 12.42 1.71 0.21
CA CYS A 351 11.54 0.78 -0.47
C CYS A 351 11.41 1.11 -1.96
N ASN A 352 11.15 2.38 -2.28
CA ASN A 352 10.70 2.79 -3.62
C ASN A 352 11.80 3.39 -4.50
N GLY A 353 12.89 3.87 -3.90
CA GLY A 353 13.89 4.71 -4.56
C GLY A 353 13.56 6.21 -4.52
N SER A 354 14.36 7.01 -5.20
CA SER A 354 14.21 8.46 -5.29
C SER A 354 13.09 8.90 -6.23
N MET A 355 12.74 10.19 -6.20
CA MET A 355 11.71 10.78 -7.07
C MET A 355 12.00 10.52 -8.56
N GLU A 356 13.26 10.65 -8.99
CA GLU A 356 13.59 10.38 -10.40
C GLU A 356 13.44 8.90 -10.77
N GLN A 357 13.78 8.00 -9.85
CA GLN A 357 13.62 6.55 -10.06
C GLN A 357 12.15 6.14 -10.15
N VAL A 358 11.31 6.67 -9.27
CA VAL A 358 9.85 6.42 -9.28
C VAL A 358 9.20 7.05 -10.53
N GLY A 359 9.67 8.21 -10.97
CA GLY A 359 9.14 8.92 -12.13
C GLY A 359 9.55 8.33 -13.49
N ASN A 360 10.64 7.57 -13.55
CA ASN A 360 11.08 6.87 -14.76
C ASN A 360 10.20 5.66 -15.08
N ASP A 361 8.96 5.96 -15.46
CA ASP A 361 7.89 4.98 -15.63
C ASP A 361 7.62 4.62 -17.11
N PHE A 362 6.69 3.69 -17.30
CA PHE A 362 6.26 3.16 -18.60
C PHE A 362 5.77 4.21 -19.61
N THR A 363 5.53 5.46 -19.19
CA THR A 363 5.09 6.55 -20.06
C THR A 363 6.20 7.55 -20.40
N ARG A 364 7.46 7.28 -20.01
CA ARG A 364 8.59 8.22 -20.18
C ARG A 364 8.77 8.74 -21.62
N ASN A 365 8.39 7.95 -22.62
CA ASN A 365 8.51 8.26 -24.06
C ASN A 365 7.20 8.75 -24.71
N VAL A 366 6.12 8.91 -23.95
CA VAL A 366 4.85 9.43 -24.43
C VAL A 366 4.93 10.95 -24.64
N THR A 367 4.50 11.39 -25.81
CA THR A 367 4.37 12.81 -26.18
C THR A 367 3.17 13.01 -27.12
N PRO A 368 2.73 14.26 -27.36
CA PRO A 368 1.75 14.55 -28.40
C PRO A 368 2.13 14.03 -29.80
N ASP A 369 3.42 13.99 -30.13
CA ASP A 369 3.93 13.49 -31.41
C ASP A 369 4.19 11.97 -31.40
N ASN A 370 4.10 11.34 -30.23
CA ASN A 370 4.33 9.90 -30.02
C ASN A 370 3.25 9.32 -29.07
N PRO A 371 1.96 9.41 -29.45
CA PRO A 371 0.84 8.96 -28.62
C PRO A 371 0.90 7.44 -28.42
N GLY A 372 0.65 6.98 -27.20
CA GLY A 372 0.57 5.55 -26.86
C GLY A 372 1.91 4.83 -26.82
N ALA A 373 3.04 5.56 -26.79
CA ALA A 373 4.39 5.01 -26.66
C ALA A 373 4.69 4.47 -25.25
N PHE A 374 3.88 3.52 -24.80
CA PHE A 374 3.99 2.84 -23.53
C PHE A 374 5.03 1.72 -23.59
N GLU A 375 5.89 1.63 -22.58
CA GLU A 375 6.91 0.61 -22.46
C GLU A 375 6.46 -0.49 -21.50
N LEU A 376 5.83 -1.54 -22.03
CA LEU A 376 5.18 -2.61 -21.26
C LEU A 376 5.71 -3.98 -21.67
N GLY A 377 6.99 -4.26 -21.38
CA GLY A 377 7.64 -5.55 -21.68
C GLY A 377 7.21 -6.70 -20.78
N GLY A 378 6.89 -6.39 -19.52
CA GLY A 378 6.44 -7.35 -18.50
C GLY A 378 7.55 -8.04 -17.71
N ASP A 379 8.80 -7.75 -18.04
CA ASP A 379 10.03 -8.25 -17.43
C ASP A 379 10.68 -7.23 -16.48
N PHE A 380 9.87 -6.38 -15.81
CA PHE A 380 10.36 -5.27 -14.98
C PHE A 380 11.42 -5.69 -13.95
N TYR A 381 11.25 -6.87 -13.32
CA TYR A 381 12.15 -7.35 -12.26
C TYR A 381 13.44 -7.99 -12.77
N THR A 382 13.54 -8.29 -14.07
CA THR A 382 14.67 -9.01 -14.67
C THR A 382 15.37 -8.22 -15.78
N ASN A 383 14.73 -7.17 -16.29
CA ASN A 383 15.26 -6.31 -17.35
C ASN A 383 15.54 -4.89 -16.83
N ALA A 384 16.80 -4.46 -16.93
CA ALA A 384 17.25 -3.14 -16.47
C ALA A 384 16.61 -1.99 -17.28
N ASP A 385 16.27 -2.21 -18.54
CA ASP A 385 15.73 -1.17 -19.43
C ASP A 385 14.21 -0.99 -19.30
N GLN A 386 13.51 -2.02 -18.81
CA GLN A 386 12.06 -2.01 -18.64
C GLN A 386 11.67 -1.11 -17.46
N PRO A 387 10.94 0.00 -17.69
CA PRO A 387 10.56 0.92 -16.63
C PRO A 387 9.42 0.37 -15.77
N ARG A 388 9.22 1.02 -14.62
CA ARG A 388 8.16 0.72 -13.65
C ARG A 388 6.78 1.02 -14.21
N VAL A 389 5.80 0.19 -13.86
CA VAL A 389 4.38 0.54 -13.88
C VAL A 389 3.97 0.91 -12.43
N PRO A 390 3.78 2.20 -12.10
CA PRO A 390 3.37 2.64 -10.77
C PRO A 390 2.09 1.93 -10.35
N TRP A 391 1.90 1.67 -9.06
CA TRP A 391 0.80 0.89 -8.47
C TRP A 391 0.83 -0.62 -8.77
N ALA A 392 1.40 -1.05 -9.90
CA ALA A 392 1.47 -2.47 -10.28
C ALA A 392 2.82 -3.13 -9.94
N ASN A 393 3.92 -2.39 -10.06
CA ASN A 393 5.24 -2.84 -9.63
C ASN A 393 5.56 -2.13 -8.33
N GLU A 394 5.36 -2.81 -7.21
CA GLU A 394 5.59 -2.27 -5.87
C GLU A 394 6.59 -3.14 -5.12
N PRO A 395 7.33 -2.59 -4.14
CA PRO A 395 8.16 -3.40 -3.26
C PRO A 395 7.34 -4.45 -2.51
N GLY A 396 7.85 -5.68 -2.44
CA GLY A 396 7.21 -6.78 -1.71
C GLY A 396 7.90 -7.07 -0.37
N CYS A 397 7.26 -7.89 0.45
CA CYS A 397 7.82 -8.50 1.65
C CYS A 397 9.12 -9.22 1.31
N GLY A 398 9.13 -9.99 0.22
CA GLY A 398 10.31 -10.72 -0.25
C GLY A 398 11.50 -9.82 -0.58
N SER A 399 11.27 -8.53 -0.85
CA SER A 399 12.35 -7.59 -1.19
C SER A 399 13.29 -7.29 -0.02
N CYS A 400 12.80 -7.41 1.22
CA CYS A 400 13.63 -7.30 2.42
C CYS A 400 13.68 -8.58 3.26
N HIS A 401 12.62 -9.40 3.22
CA HIS A 401 12.51 -10.70 3.87
C HIS A 401 12.89 -11.80 2.86
N THR A 402 14.16 -11.79 2.47
CA THR A 402 14.68 -12.56 1.33
C THR A 402 14.82 -14.07 1.57
N GLY A 403 14.37 -14.55 2.73
CA GLY A 403 14.45 -15.95 3.11
C GLY A 403 14.49 -16.13 4.62
N ASP A 404 15.01 -17.27 5.05
CA ASP A 404 15.06 -17.70 6.45
C ASP A 404 16.49 -17.70 7.00
N ALA A 405 16.73 -18.18 8.22
CA ALA A 405 18.03 -18.10 8.85
C ALA A 405 19.13 -18.92 8.14
N VAL A 406 18.78 -19.87 7.26
CA VAL A 406 19.75 -20.74 6.57
C VAL A 406 19.94 -20.37 5.09
N ASP A 407 18.91 -19.81 4.46
CA ASP A 407 18.94 -19.40 3.06
C ASP A 407 18.26 -18.03 2.90
N ASN A 408 19.08 -16.98 2.78
CA ASN A 408 18.66 -15.59 2.59
C ASN A 408 19.77 -14.80 1.87
N MET A 409 19.49 -13.54 1.54
CA MET A 409 20.44 -12.69 0.80
C MET A 409 21.48 -11.96 1.66
N SER A 410 21.53 -12.18 2.98
CA SER A 410 22.61 -11.63 3.80
C SER A 410 23.97 -12.08 3.24
N GLY A 411 24.90 -11.14 3.12
CA GLY A 411 26.23 -11.38 2.54
C GLY A 411 26.30 -11.32 1.00
N HIS A 412 25.19 -11.08 0.29
CA HIS A 412 25.26 -10.74 -1.14
C HIS A 412 25.88 -9.36 -1.35
N ALA A 413 26.43 -9.11 -2.54
CA ALA A 413 26.95 -7.78 -2.89
C ALA A 413 25.80 -6.77 -2.96
N ASP A 414 26.07 -5.52 -2.58
CA ASP A 414 25.17 -4.38 -2.75
C ASP A 414 23.81 -4.50 -2.02
N VAL A 415 23.71 -5.36 -0.99
CA VAL A 415 22.55 -5.41 -0.09
C VAL A 415 22.84 -4.65 1.20
N MET A 416 21.82 -3.99 1.75
CA MET A 416 21.89 -3.40 3.08
C MET A 416 21.29 -4.34 4.11
N VAL A 417 22.11 -5.05 4.88
CA VAL A 417 21.64 -5.99 5.91
C VAL A 417 21.28 -5.22 7.19
N ASN A 418 20.20 -5.63 7.85
CA ASN A 418 19.85 -5.13 9.17
C ASN A 418 20.76 -5.77 10.23
N PRO A 419 21.62 -5.01 10.95
CA PRO A 419 22.47 -5.58 12.00
C PRO A 419 21.66 -6.01 13.22
N GLY A 420 20.55 -5.33 13.52
CA GLY A 420 19.74 -5.61 14.69
C GLY A 420 18.53 -4.69 14.81
N ASN A 421 17.70 -4.93 15.82
CA ASN A 421 16.56 -4.09 16.14
C ASN A 421 16.86 -3.15 17.34
N SER A 422 16.02 -2.14 17.52
CA SER A 422 16.15 -1.16 18.62
C SER A 422 15.89 -1.72 20.02
N ALA A 423 15.53 -3.01 20.13
CA ALA A 423 15.46 -3.75 21.38
C ALA A 423 16.77 -4.50 21.71
N GLY A 424 17.83 -4.32 20.90
CA GLY A 424 19.14 -4.92 21.10
C GLY A 424 19.29 -6.34 20.58
N ALA A 425 18.31 -6.85 19.82
CA ALA A 425 18.39 -8.19 19.24
C ALA A 425 19.11 -8.16 17.89
N THR A 426 20.18 -8.96 17.75
CA THR A 426 20.90 -9.17 16.49
C THR A 426 19.98 -9.79 15.44
N ASP A 427 20.04 -9.29 14.20
CA ASP A 427 19.19 -9.74 13.10
C ASP A 427 20.01 -10.50 12.05
N GLY A 428 20.82 -9.79 11.26
CA GLY A 428 21.71 -10.40 10.27
C GLY A 428 21.02 -11.11 9.11
N ILE A 429 19.68 -11.13 9.05
CA ILE A 429 18.89 -11.87 8.05
C ILE A 429 18.12 -10.90 7.15
N ARG A 430 17.35 -9.98 7.75
CA ARG A 430 16.49 -9.05 6.99
C ARG A 430 17.30 -7.91 6.39
N LEU A 431 16.86 -7.41 5.25
CA LEU A 431 17.44 -6.23 4.61
C LEU A 431 16.76 -4.92 5.08
N LEU A 432 17.47 -3.81 4.93
CA LEU A 432 17.02 -2.45 5.22
C LEU A 432 16.67 -1.66 3.96
N GLN A 433 16.90 -2.23 2.78
CA GLN A 433 16.59 -1.63 1.50
C GLN A 433 16.02 -2.71 0.58
N ALA A 434 14.93 -2.38 -0.11
CA ALA A 434 14.17 -3.33 -0.93
C ALA A 434 14.83 -3.62 -2.29
N TYR A 435 15.88 -2.90 -2.64
CA TYR A 435 16.60 -3.00 -3.91
C TYR A 435 18.11 -2.92 -3.66
N LEU A 436 18.91 -3.36 -4.62
CA LEU A 436 20.38 -3.32 -4.51
C LEU A 436 20.89 -1.87 -4.51
N THR A 437 21.89 -1.54 -3.68
CA THR A 437 22.41 -0.18 -3.52
C THR A 437 23.03 0.40 -4.79
N ASN A 438 23.42 -0.45 -5.74
CA ASN A 438 23.96 -0.04 -7.03
C ASN A 438 22.93 -0.06 -8.16
N ASP A 439 21.67 -0.39 -7.89
CA ASP A 439 20.63 -0.43 -8.91
C ASP A 439 20.10 0.98 -9.22
N PRO A 440 20.36 1.51 -10.43
CA PRO A 440 19.91 2.85 -10.80
C PRO A 440 18.38 2.96 -10.93
N LYS A 441 17.63 1.86 -11.04
CA LYS A 441 16.17 1.86 -11.17
C LYS A 441 15.42 1.66 -9.84
N ALA A 442 16.14 1.28 -8.77
CA ALA A 442 15.53 0.82 -7.51
C ALA A 442 14.51 -0.32 -7.75
N THR A 443 14.94 -1.35 -8.48
CA THR A 443 14.12 -2.53 -8.77
C THR A 443 13.97 -3.36 -7.50
N PRO A 444 12.74 -3.62 -7.02
CA PRO A 444 12.55 -4.44 -5.84
C PRO A 444 13.13 -5.85 -6.04
N ILE A 445 13.84 -6.34 -5.02
CA ILE A 445 14.40 -7.68 -4.99
C ILE A 445 13.26 -8.70 -5.02
N VAL A 446 13.41 -9.71 -5.88
CA VAL A 446 12.54 -10.89 -5.95
C VAL A 446 13.38 -12.08 -5.49
N PRO A 447 13.24 -12.55 -4.24
CA PRO A 447 14.15 -13.55 -3.68
C PRO A 447 13.89 -14.95 -4.26
N THR A 448 14.88 -15.83 -4.21
CA THR A 448 14.72 -17.25 -4.55
C THR A 448 14.00 -18.01 -3.45
N ASN A 449 14.36 -17.77 -2.18
CA ASN A 449 13.63 -18.29 -1.03
C ASN A 449 12.34 -17.49 -0.82
N LYS A 450 11.20 -18.13 -1.09
CA LYS A 450 9.87 -17.50 -1.07
C LYS A 450 9.16 -17.58 0.28
N ARG A 451 9.82 -18.03 1.36
CA ARG A 451 9.16 -18.28 2.66
C ARG A 451 8.33 -17.08 3.16
N PHE A 452 8.82 -15.86 2.96
CA PHE A 452 8.18 -14.62 3.39
C PHE A 452 7.83 -13.71 2.20
N ALA A 453 7.81 -14.24 0.98
CA ALA A 453 7.54 -13.47 -0.22
C ALA A 453 6.09 -13.65 -0.67
N GLU A 454 5.60 -12.67 -1.40
CA GLU A 454 4.32 -12.70 -2.09
C GLU A 454 4.22 -13.88 -3.06
N ASN A 455 2.97 -14.26 -3.38
CA ASN A 455 2.70 -15.15 -4.49
C ASN A 455 3.26 -14.54 -5.80
N VAL A 456 3.62 -15.40 -6.75
CA VAL A 456 4.15 -14.98 -8.05
C VAL A 456 3.20 -15.39 -9.17
N ILE A 457 3.23 -14.64 -10.27
CA ILE A 457 2.54 -15.00 -11.50
C ILE A 457 3.15 -16.31 -12.03
N THR A 458 2.32 -17.33 -12.25
CA THR A 458 2.74 -18.63 -12.78
C THR A 458 2.41 -18.76 -14.26
N ALA A 459 2.97 -19.76 -14.94
CA ALA A 459 2.65 -20.06 -16.34
C ALA A 459 1.17 -20.48 -16.51
N GLU A 460 0.60 -21.08 -15.46
CA GLU A 460 -0.80 -21.50 -15.41
C GLU A 460 -1.78 -20.35 -15.13
N ASN A 461 -1.29 -19.14 -14.85
CA ASN A 461 -2.16 -18.01 -14.57
C ASN A 461 -3.09 -17.72 -15.78
N PRO A 462 -4.40 -17.52 -15.59
CA PRO A 462 -5.33 -17.30 -16.70
C PRO A 462 -4.93 -16.17 -17.65
N ALA A 463 -4.33 -15.08 -17.13
CA ALA A 463 -3.86 -13.97 -17.95
C ALA A 463 -2.64 -14.32 -18.82
N VAL A 464 -1.81 -15.26 -18.35
CA VAL A 464 -0.65 -15.78 -19.09
C VAL A 464 -1.11 -16.78 -20.14
N ILE A 465 -2.02 -17.69 -19.78
CA ILE A 465 -2.62 -18.63 -20.72
C ILE A 465 -3.28 -17.90 -21.89
N ALA A 466 -4.12 -16.90 -21.61
CA ALA A 466 -4.82 -16.13 -22.63
C ALA A 466 -3.85 -15.40 -23.57
N ALA A 467 -2.83 -14.74 -23.01
CA ALA A 467 -1.82 -14.03 -23.80
C ALA A 467 -0.97 -14.97 -24.67
N ALA A 468 -0.53 -16.11 -24.12
CA ALA A 468 0.24 -17.10 -24.85
C ALA A 468 -0.57 -17.73 -26.00
N GLN A 469 -1.86 -17.99 -25.78
CA GLN A 469 -2.78 -18.47 -26.81
C GLN A 469 -2.95 -17.46 -27.95
N GLU A 470 -3.12 -16.17 -27.62
CA GLU A 470 -3.23 -15.11 -28.63
C GLU A 470 -1.92 -14.93 -29.42
N ALA A 471 -0.78 -14.97 -28.75
CA ALA A 471 0.54 -14.81 -29.37
C ALA A 471 1.04 -16.08 -30.10
N GLY A 472 0.45 -17.24 -29.83
CA GLY A 472 0.93 -18.53 -30.33
C GLY A 472 2.29 -18.94 -29.74
N THR A 473 2.56 -18.57 -28.49
CA THR A 473 3.82 -18.85 -27.76
C THR A 473 3.60 -19.86 -26.63
N ASP A 474 4.70 -20.37 -26.06
CA ASP A 474 4.63 -21.11 -24.80
C ASP A 474 4.29 -20.16 -23.64
N GLN A 475 3.52 -20.64 -22.66
CA GLN A 475 3.17 -19.91 -21.44
C GLN A 475 4.41 -19.67 -20.58
N ALA A 476 5.34 -20.64 -20.57
CA ALA A 476 6.58 -20.54 -19.81
C ALA A 476 7.52 -19.43 -20.32
N ASP A 477 7.32 -18.99 -21.57
CA ASP A 477 8.10 -17.91 -22.19
C ASP A 477 7.48 -16.52 -21.94
N ASP A 478 6.34 -16.42 -21.25
CA ASP A 478 5.74 -15.12 -20.93
C ASP A 478 6.62 -14.37 -19.91
N PRO A 479 7.04 -13.12 -20.21
CA PRO A 479 7.97 -12.36 -19.37
C PRO A 479 7.45 -12.04 -17.97
N ARG A 480 6.15 -12.19 -17.73
CA ARG A 480 5.54 -11.97 -16.42
C ARG A 480 5.75 -13.12 -15.45
N VAL A 481 6.04 -14.33 -15.94
CA VAL A 481 6.17 -15.52 -15.09
C VAL A 481 7.30 -15.31 -14.07
N GLY A 482 6.98 -15.48 -12.79
CA GLY A 482 7.89 -15.24 -11.66
C GLY A 482 7.81 -13.84 -11.06
N ASN A 483 7.11 -12.89 -11.69
CA ASN A 483 6.89 -11.57 -11.09
C ASN A 483 6.02 -11.70 -9.83
N PRO A 484 6.32 -10.95 -8.75
CA PRO A 484 5.48 -10.92 -7.56
C PRO A 484 4.12 -10.29 -7.86
N MET A 485 3.08 -10.86 -7.26
CA MET A 485 1.75 -10.26 -7.16
C MET A 485 1.73 -9.22 -6.03
N LEU A 486 0.70 -8.38 -6.00
CA LEU A 486 0.57 -7.35 -4.97
C LEU A 486 0.31 -7.98 -3.59
N TYR A 487 0.89 -7.37 -2.56
CA TYR A 487 0.72 -7.77 -1.16
C TYR A 487 -0.75 -7.91 -0.75
N ARG A 488 -1.61 -6.97 -1.18
CA ARG A 488 -3.05 -6.93 -0.83
C ARG A 488 -3.85 -8.14 -1.31
N VAL A 489 -3.34 -8.85 -2.33
CA VAL A 489 -3.98 -10.06 -2.88
C VAL A 489 -3.16 -11.32 -2.64
N SER A 490 -2.03 -11.19 -1.94
CA SER A 490 -1.18 -12.32 -1.61
C SER A 490 -1.74 -13.04 -0.38
N THR A 491 -1.66 -14.36 -0.43
CA THR A 491 -2.18 -15.25 0.59
C THR A 491 -1.12 -16.24 1.05
N GLY A 492 -1.24 -16.65 2.31
CA GLY A 492 -0.50 -17.75 2.91
C GLY A 492 -1.47 -18.72 3.60
N HIS A 493 -0.94 -19.64 4.40
CA HIS A 493 -1.66 -20.52 5.34
C HIS A 493 -3.15 -20.77 5.01
N GLU A 494 -3.42 -21.69 4.09
CA GLU A 494 -4.78 -22.08 3.65
C GLU A 494 -5.60 -20.94 3.00
N GLY A 495 -4.95 -20.00 2.31
CA GLY A 495 -5.60 -18.92 1.56
C GLY A 495 -5.90 -17.67 2.38
N ILE A 496 -5.35 -17.55 3.59
CA ILE A 496 -5.49 -16.34 4.42
C ILE A 496 -4.60 -15.23 3.87
N PHE A 497 -5.17 -14.05 3.65
CA PHE A 497 -4.44 -12.87 3.19
C PHE A 497 -3.32 -12.49 4.15
N CYS A 498 -2.18 -12.07 3.60
CA CYS A 498 -1.07 -11.56 4.39
C CYS A 498 -1.53 -10.40 5.31
N GLU A 499 -2.41 -9.53 4.82
CA GLU A 499 -2.98 -8.41 5.56
C GLU A 499 -3.77 -8.82 6.81
N ALA A 500 -4.42 -9.99 6.79
CA ALA A 500 -5.19 -10.48 7.94
C ALA A 500 -4.28 -10.84 9.13
N CYS A 501 -3.04 -11.22 8.87
CA CYS A 501 -2.05 -11.54 9.90
C CYS A 501 -1.12 -10.36 10.22
N HIS A 502 -0.77 -9.56 9.22
CA HIS A 502 0.29 -8.55 9.33
C HIS A 502 -0.23 -7.10 9.40
N GLY A 503 -1.48 -6.82 9.04
CA GLY A 503 -2.02 -5.46 8.89
C GLY A 503 -1.86 -4.89 7.47
N ALA A 504 -2.34 -3.68 7.23
CA ALA A 504 -2.33 -3.06 5.90
C ALA A 504 -0.92 -2.59 5.47
N THR A 505 -0.74 -2.37 4.17
CA THR A 505 0.45 -1.69 3.63
C THR A 505 0.75 -0.38 4.37
N HIS A 506 2.03 -0.09 4.61
CA HIS A 506 2.53 1.03 5.44
C HIS A 506 2.09 1.06 6.92
N GLY A 507 1.07 0.28 7.30
CA GLY A 507 0.53 0.11 8.66
C GLY A 507 0.78 -1.28 9.27
N ILE A 508 1.73 -2.04 8.74
CA ILE A 508 2.08 -3.40 9.21
C ILE A 508 2.35 -3.40 10.72
N TRP A 509 1.71 -4.31 11.45
CA TRP A 509 1.75 -4.34 12.89
C TRP A 509 3.10 -4.80 13.44
N PRO A 510 3.53 -4.29 14.61
CA PRO A 510 2.83 -3.31 15.44
C PRO A 510 3.14 -1.87 15.04
N ASN A 511 2.22 -0.95 15.33
CA ASN A 511 2.55 0.46 15.48
C ASN A 511 3.25 0.65 16.84
N LYS A 512 4.36 1.42 16.88
CA LYS A 512 5.14 1.66 18.10
C LYS A 512 4.35 2.39 19.18
N ASN A 513 3.44 3.28 18.81
CA ASN A 513 2.49 3.88 19.75
C ASN A 513 1.49 2.80 20.19
N PRO A 514 1.50 2.38 21.47
CA PRO A 514 0.60 1.32 21.95
C PRO A 514 -0.88 1.66 21.79
N GLU A 515 -1.24 2.94 21.83
CA GLU A 515 -2.62 3.44 21.73
C GLU A 515 -3.06 3.72 20.28
N ALA A 516 -2.22 3.43 19.28
CA ALA A 516 -2.58 3.64 17.89
C ALA A 516 -3.70 2.70 17.45
N ASN A 517 -4.64 3.22 16.65
CA ASN A 517 -5.76 2.45 16.10
C ASN A 517 -5.29 1.22 15.30
N ASP A 518 -4.11 1.25 14.67
CA ASP A 518 -3.55 0.10 13.96
C ASP A 518 -3.42 -1.13 14.86
N ASN A 519 -3.11 -0.95 16.14
CA ASN A 519 -2.91 -2.07 17.05
C ASN A 519 -4.23 -2.71 17.51
N VAL A 520 -5.38 -2.05 17.30
CA VAL A 520 -6.68 -2.49 17.84
C VAL A 520 -7.06 -3.87 17.32
N ALA A 521 -6.96 -4.09 16.01
CA ALA A 521 -7.29 -5.38 15.41
C ALA A 521 -6.44 -6.52 16.00
N ALA A 522 -5.12 -6.36 16.03
CA ALA A 522 -4.23 -7.35 16.63
C ALA A 522 -4.55 -7.62 18.10
N VAL A 523 -4.77 -6.57 18.89
CA VAL A 523 -5.10 -6.72 20.32
C VAL A 523 -6.45 -7.43 20.53
N GLN A 524 -7.47 -7.12 19.73
CA GLN A 524 -8.77 -7.80 19.80
C GLN A 524 -8.66 -9.29 19.44
N LEU A 525 -7.84 -9.63 18.45
CA LEU A 525 -7.69 -10.98 17.94
C LEU A 525 -6.84 -11.90 18.83
N GLN A 526 -5.69 -11.42 19.31
CA GLN A 526 -4.71 -12.27 20.02
C GLN A 526 -4.32 -11.76 21.41
N GLY A 527 -4.89 -10.65 21.87
CA GLY A 527 -4.62 -10.07 23.19
C GLY A 527 -3.34 -9.24 23.29
N HIS A 528 -2.56 -9.12 22.21
CA HIS A 528 -1.38 -8.27 22.16
C HIS A 528 -1.16 -7.67 20.76
N ARG A 529 -0.43 -6.55 20.70
CA ARG A 529 -0.03 -5.92 19.43
C ARG A 529 1.01 -6.74 18.68
N GLY A 530 1.02 -6.60 17.36
CA GLY A 530 1.97 -7.23 16.45
C GLY A 530 1.28 -8.16 15.45
N THR A 531 2.07 -8.78 14.58
CA THR A 531 1.60 -9.84 13.67
C THR A 531 0.85 -10.93 14.44
N ILE A 532 -0.23 -11.45 13.87
CA ILE A 532 -0.98 -12.57 14.45
C ILE A 532 -0.10 -13.81 14.47
N THR A 533 0.16 -14.31 15.68
CA THR A 533 0.96 -15.52 15.90
C THR A 533 0.25 -16.52 16.82
N GLU A 534 -0.76 -16.10 17.58
CA GLU A 534 -1.56 -17.00 18.39
C GLU A 534 -2.53 -17.81 17.51
N CYS A 535 -2.24 -19.09 17.32
CA CYS A 535 -3.04 -19.98 16.47
C CYS A 535 -4.50 -20.11 16.95
N SER A 536 -4.73 -19.88 18.25
CA SER A 536 -6.07 -19.86 18.86
C SER A 536 -6.97 -18.71 18.38
N THR A 537 -6.41 -17.74 17.65
CA THR A 537 -7.18 -16.69 16.97
C THR A 537 -8.16 -17.28 15.96
N CYS A 538 -7.75 -18.37 15.28
CA CYS A 538 -8.54 -19.00 14.21
C CYS A 538 -8.91 -20.46 14.53
N HIS A 539 -8.09 -21.16 15.32
CA HIS A 539 -8.30 -22.56 15.65
C HIS A 539 -8.80 -22.74 17.09
N ASP A 540 -9.55 -23.81 17.34
CA ASP A 540 -9.87 -24.21 18.71
C ASP A 540 -8.56 -24.52 19.46
N ALA A 541 -8.36 -23.91 20.62
CA ALA A 541 -7.13 -24.10 21.41
C ALA A 541 -6.85 -25.58 21.72
N ARG A 542 -7.89 -26.41 21.86
CA ARG A 542 -7.77 -27.86 22.11
C ARG A 542 -7.15 -28.62 20.94
N ALA A 543 -7.10 -28.01 19.76
CA ALA A 543 -6.46 -28.63 18.61
C ALA A 543 -4.93 -28.76 18.76
N PHE A 544 -4.32 -28.02 19.69
CA PHE A 544 -2.88 -27.98 19.93
C PHE A 544 -2.44 -28.64 21.25
N GLU A 545 -3.37 -29.30 21.94
CA GLU A 545 -3.12 -30.04 23.19
C GLU A 545 -3.09 -31.54 22.94
N ASP A 546 -2.88 -32.35 23.98
CA ASP A 546 -2.85 -33.81 23.91
C ASP A 546 -4.03 -34.38 23.11
N SER A 547 -3.75 -35.19 22.07
CA SER A 547 -4.73 -35.79 21.14
C SER A 547 -5.45 -34.82 20.20
N GLY A 548 -5.00 -33.57 20.16
CA GLY A 548 -5.45 -32.55 19.21
C GLY A 548 -5.00 -32.85 17.79
N LYS A 549 -5.78 -32.40 16.79
CA LYS A 549 -5.49 -32.61 15.37
C LYS A 549 -4.17 -31.97 14.92
N PHE A 550 -3.70 -30.93 15.63
CA PHE A 550 -2.57 -30.09 15.26
C PHE A 550 -1.49 -30.04 16.36
N GLU A 551 -1.47 -31.00 17.29
CA GLU A 551 -0.63 -31.00 18.51
C GLU A 551 0.88 -30.77 18.22
N LEU A 552 1.39 -31.30 17.11
CA LEU A 552 2.80 -31.17 16.69
C LEU A 552 2.94 -30.74 15.21
N THR A 553 2.06 -29.86 14.74
CA THR A 553 2.13 -29.39 13.35
C THR A 553 3.30 -28.42 13.10
N MET A 554 3.85 -28.45 11.89
CA MET A 554 4.78 -27.44 11.32
C MET A 554 4.16 -26.75 10.09
N ASN A 555 2.86 -26.96 9.85
CA ASN A 555 2.15 -26.46 8.66
C ASN A 555 1.50 -25.09 8.90
N GLY A 556 1.95 -24.35 9.93
CA GLY A 556 1.52 -22.99 10.17
C GLY A 556 2.04 -22.02 9.11
N PRO A 557 1.65 -20.73 9.19
CA PRO A 557 2.18 -19.69 8.31
C PRO A 557 3.72 -19.69 8.34
N HIS A 558 4.35 -19.55 7.18
CA HIS A 558 5.82 -19.57 7.03
C HIS A 558 6.52 -20.83 7.55
N GLY A 559 5.79 -21.93 7.75
CA GLY A 559 6.30 -23.17 8.36
C GLY A 559 6.41 -23.11 9.88
N MET A 560 5.63 -22.23 10.53
CA MET A 560 5.59 -22.12 11.99
C MET A 560 4.91 -23.32 12.63
N HIS A 561 5.40 -23.68 13.82
CA HIS A 561 4.70 -24.54 14.76
C HIS A 561 3.80 -23.73 15.71
N PRO A 562 2.89 -24.38 16.45
CA PRO A 562 2.17 -23.73 17.53
C PRO A 562 3.13 -23.05 18.51
N VAL A 563 2.94 -21.74 18.71
CA VAL A 563 3.71 -20.95 19.68
C VAL A 563 3.00 -20.92 21.02
N GLY A 564 3.74 -21.08 22.11
CA GLY A 564 3.18 -21.09 23.47
C GLY A 564 2.32 -22.30 23.83
N SER A 565 2.21 -23.32 22.96
CA SER A 565 1.58 -24.60 23.33
C SER A 565 2.47 -25.37 24.31
N ARG A 566 1.89 -25.79 25.44
CA ARG A 566 2.57 -26.64 26.42
C ARG A 566 2.90 -28.01 25.84
N HIS A 567 1.99 -28.57 25.04
CA HIS A 567 2.22 -29.84 24.35
C HIS A 567 3.40 -29.73 23.40
N TRP A 568 3.45 -28.70 22.55
CA TRP A 568 4.59 -28.46 21.66
C TRP A 568 5.89 -28.33 22.45
N ASN A 569 5.93 -27.43 23.44
CA ASN A 569 7.10 -27.20 24.28
C ASN A 569 7.68 -28.52 24.84
N THR A 570 6.83 -29.43 25.30
CA THR A 570 7.26 -30.67 25.98
C THR A 570 7.46 -31.87 25.04
N HIS A 571 6.94 -31.84 23.81
CA HIS A 571 6.92 -33.00 22.90
C HIS A 571 7.54 -32.73 21.51
N HIS A 572 8.05 -31.53 21.23
CA HIS A 572 8.62 -31.17 19.92
C HIS A 572 9.82 -32.04 19.49
N LYS A 573 10.47 -32.76 20.42
CA LYS A 573 11.48 -33.79 20.08
C LYS A 573 10.94 -34.79 19.05
N LYS A 574 9.68 -35.20 19.17
CA LYS A 574 9.05 -36.12 18.20
C LYS A 574 8.96 -35.48 16.82
N ALA A 575 8.60 -34.20 16.74
CA ALA A 575 8.57 -33.47 15.48
C ALA A 575 9.98 -33.35 14.86
N GLN A 576 11.03 -33.25 15.67
CA GLN A 576 12.42 -33.27 15.23
C GLN A 576 12.89 -34.65 14.75
N GLU A 577 12.43 -35.73 15.38
CA GLU A 577 12.73 -37.12 14.96
C GLU A 577 12.02 -37.49 13.64
N ASP A 578 10.80 -37.00 13.47
CA ASP A 578 9.96 -37.30 12.30
C ASP A 578 10.25 -36.37 11.09
N GLY A 579 10.97 -35.27 11.31
CA GLY A 579 11.23 -34.23 10.31
C GLY A 579 12.73 -33.93 10.08
N PRO A 580 13.09 -33.21 9.01
CA PRO A 580 14.48 -32.87 8.77
C PRO A 580 14.90 -31.69 9.68
N ARG A 581 16.06 -31.83 10.36
CA ARG A 581 16.60 -30.85 11.32
C ARG A 581 16.68 -29.41 10.80
N ASN A 582 16.90 -29.26 9.48
CA ASN A 582 16.94 -27.95 8.82
C ASN A 582 15.64 -27.15 8.97
N SER A 583 14.50 -27.81 9.21
CA SER A 583 13.20 -27.15 9.42
C SER A 583 13.20 -26.25 10.65
N CYS A 584 13.86 -26.68 11.73
CA CYS A 584 13.99 -25.88 12.95
C CYS A 584 15.05 -24.79 12.76
N GLN A 585 16.17 -25.14 12.13
CA GLN A 585 17.28 -24.20 11.88
C GLN A 585 16.85 -23.01 11.01
N ALA A 586 15.85 -23.18 10.14
CA ALA A 586 15.29 -22.09 9.34
C ALA A 586 14.82 -20.90 10.19
N CYS A 587 14.33 -21.13 11.41
CA CYS A 587 13.89 -20.04 12.30
C CYS A 587 14.81 -19.87 13.52
N HIS A 588 15.36 -20.98 14.04
CA HIS A 588 16.15 -20.99 15.28
C HIS A 588 17.67 -20.91 15.05
N GLY A 589 18.10 -20.78 13.79
CA GLY A 589 19.52 -20.63 13.42
C GLY A 589 20.26 -21.96 13.28
N THR A 590 21.37 -21.95 12.55
CA THR A 590 22.20 -23.13 12.34
C THR A 590 22.95 -23.57 13.58
N ASP A 591 23.21 -22.64 14.51
CA ASP A 591 23.92 -22.82 15.78
C ASP A 591 22.99 -23.10 16.98
N GLY A 592 21.67 -23.14 16.72
CA GLY A 592 20.66 -23.39 17.75
C GLY A 592 20.49 -22.27 18.77
N GLN A 593 21.05 -21.08 18.54
CA GLN A 593 21.00 -19.97 19.50
C GLN A 593 19.73 -19.11 19.39
N GLY A 594 18.85 -19.41 18.43
CA GLY A 594 17.71 -18.58 18.11
C GLY A 594 18.08 -17.44 17.17
N THR A 595 17.06 -16.86 16.52
CA THR A 595 17.23 -15.69 15.65
C THR A 595 16.05 -14.73 15.85
N VAL A 596 16.04 -13.60 15.14
CA VAL A 596 14.87 -12.71 15.11
C VAL A 596 13.58 -13.40 14.64
N LEU A 597 13.68 -14.51 13.90
CA LEU A 597 12.53 -15.29 13.44
C LEU A 597 11.91 -16.16 14.55
N SER A 598 12.67 -16.48 15.60
CA SER A 598 12.19 -17.23 16.77
C SER A 598 11.87 -16.33 17.98
N ALA A 599 11.79 -15.01 17.76
CA ALA A 599 11.55 -14.05 18.83
C ALA A 599 10.12 -14.12 19.38
N MET A 600 9.99 -14.09 20.71
CA MET A 600 8.70 -14.10 21.41
C MET A 600 7.88 -12.83 21.11
N ALA A 601 6.65 -12.99 20.61
CA ALA A 601 5.75 -11.87 20.31
C ALA A 601 5.17 -11.18 21.57
N THR A 602 5.08 -11.93 22.67
CA THR A 602 4.58 -11.50 23.99
C THR A 602 5.32 -12.26 25.09
N ASN A 603 5.19 -11.84 26.34
CA ASN A 603 5.72 -12.61 27.47
C ASN A 603 4.98 -13.95 27.56
N ARG A 604 5.70 -15.05 27.73
CA ARG A 604 5.12 -16.38 27.83
C ARG A 604 5.72 -17.14 28.99
N ILE A 605 4.93 -18.01 29.60
CA ILE A 605 5.43 -19.01 30.55
C ILE A 605 5.58 -20.31 29.78
N LEU A 606 6.80 -20.83 29.76
CA LEU A 606 7.15 -22.10 29.13
C LEU A 606 7.70 -23.06 30.18
N GLU A 607 7.51 -24.37 29.99
CA GLU A 607 8.07 -25.37 30.88
C GLU A 607 9.53 -25.63 30.49
N CYS A 608 10.43 -25.56 31.47
CA CYS A 608 11.80 -26.04 31.38
C CYS A 608 11.82 -27.50 31.82
N ASN A 609 12.24 -28.42 30.94
CA ASN A 609 12.21 -29.86 31.20
C ASN A 609 13.54 -30.46 31.68
N ASP A 610 14.63 -29.69 31.59
CA ASP A 610 15.93 -30.06 32.14
C ASP A 610 16.63 -28.81 32.74
N ASP A 611 17.73 -29.05 33.44
CA ASP A 611 18.61 -28.03 34.03
C ASP A 611 19.92 -27.84 33.24
N GLU A 612 19.95 -28.31 31.99
CA GLU A 612 21.15 -28.32 31.12
C GLU A 612 21.21 -27.09 30.19
N GLY A 613 20.10 -26.35 30.07
CA GLY A 613 20.00 -25.12 29.29
C GLY A 613 20.69 -23.91 29.92
N GLN A 614 21.11 -22.96 29.09
CA GLN A 614 21.72 -21.69 29.53
C GLN A 614 20.69 -20.75 30.17
N PHE A 615 19.44 -20.80 29.69
CA PHE A 615 18.36 -19.98 30.22
C PHE A 615 17.57 -20.75 31.29
N CYS A 616 17.12 -21.97 31.01
CA CYS A 616 16.50 -22.89 31.93
C CYS A 616 17.55 -23.58 32.83
N ALA A 617 17.93 -22.93 33.91
CA ALA A 617 18.88 -23.47 34.90
C ALA A 617 18.22 -24.40 35.94
N ASP A 618 16.90 -24.59 35.85
CA ASP A 618 16.07 -25.38 36.75
C ASP A 618 14.79 -25.83 36.05
N GLU A 619 14.28 -27.01 36.43
CA GLU A 619 13.01 -27.54 35.92
C GLU A 619 11.80 -26.72 36.39
N GLY A 620 10.79 -26.60 35.53
CA GLY A 620 9.50 -25.99 35.84
C GLY A 620 9.19 -24.74 35.01
N PRO A 621 8.12 -24.01 35.37
CA PRO A 621 7.63 -22.90 34.56
C PRO A 621 8.55 -21.69 34.65
N LYS A 622 8.97 -21.17 33.50
CA LYS A 622 9.82 -19.98 33.38
C LYS A 622 9.22 -18.94 32.44
N GLU A 623 9.31 -17.67 32.81
CA GLU A 623 8.89 -16.57 31.96
C GLU A 623 9.95 -16.27 30.91
N PHE A 624 9.57 -16.42 29.64
CA PHE A 624 10.30 -15.96 28.47
C PHE A 624 9.74 -14.59 28.08
N PRO A 625 10.54 -13.52 28.18
CA PRO A 625 10.05 -12.17 27.90
C PRO A 625 9.84 -11.96 26.39
N LYS A 626 8.94 -11.03 26.06
CA LYS A 626 8.77 -10.54 24.68
C LYS A 626 10.13 -10.15 24.09
N GLY A 627 10.38 -10.57 22.85
CA GLY A 627 11.61 -10.31 22.11
C GLY A 627 12.74 -11.30 22.37
N HIS A 628 12.63 -12.18 23.38
CA HIS A 628 13.58 -13.27 23.59
C HIS A 628 13.60 -14.17 22.35
N GLN A 629 14.78 -14.34 21.75
CA GLN A 629 14.99 -15.22 20.59
C GLN A 629 15.15 -16.64 21.11
N VAL A 630 14.11 -17.46 20.97
CA VAL A 630 14.16 -18.81 21.54
C VAL A 630 15.16 -19.66 20.76
N GLY A 631 16.12 -20.24 21.47
CA GLY A 631 17.09 -21.19 20.95
C GLY A 631 16.95 -22.57 21.59
N CYS A 632 17.60 -23.56 21.01
CA CYS A 632 17.73 -24.90 21.61
C CYS A 632 18.52 -24.83 22.92
N ALA A 633 19.57 -24.02 22.94
CA ALA A 633 20.46 -23.83 24.08
C ALA A 633 19.80 -23.16 25.29
N ASP A 634 18.60 -22.56 25.11
CA ASP A 634 17.84 -22.01 26.23
C ASP A 634 17.42 -23.13 27.20
N CYS A 635 17.04 -24.28 26.65
CA CYS A 635 16.40 -25.37 27.39
C CYS A 635 17.17 -26.69 27.38
N HIS A 636 18.25 -26.81 26.61
CA HIS A 636 19.03 -28.05 26.46
C HIS A 636 20.52 -27.74 26.38
N GLU A 637 21.38 -28.73 26.63
CA GLU A 637 22.80 -28.61 26.28
C GLU A 637 22.93 -28.38 24.77
N ASN A 638 23.70 -27.35 24.37
CA ASN A 638 23.85 -27.04 22.95
C ASN A 638 24.76 -28.06 22.27
N GLU A 639 24.16 -29.13 21.72
CA GLU A 639 24.85 -30.17 20.94
C GLU A 639 24.93 -29.88 19.42
N ILE A 640 24.53 -28.68 18.98
CA ILE A 640 24.43 -28.28 17.55
C ILE A 640 25.73 -27.69 17.02
#